data_AF-A0A959SNR7-F1
#
_entry.id   AF-A0A959SNR7-F1
#
_cell.length_a   1.000
_cell.length_b   1.000
_cell.length_c   1.000
_cell.angle_alpha   90.00
_cell.angle_beta   90.00
_cell.angle_gamma   90.00
#
_symmetry.space_group_name_H-M   'P 1'
#
loop_
_entity.id
_entity.type
_entity.pdbx_description
1 polymer ?
#
loop_
_entity_poly.entity_id
_entity_poly.type
_entity_poly.pdbx_seq_one_letter_code
_entity_poly.pdbx_strand_id
1 'polypeptide(L)'
;DQMAVHLPLGHAAILEAQLLMLASHNILNPANGAPIAVPSQDMVLGLYYITKGRKSEKDHIVKGEGGIFYSPEEVAIAYNEGRLDIHAWIKVRWTNPDGSRNLVETTTGRVLFNAVVPEELGYINEVLTKRSLRDIIGRVVNESGTAKAAKFLDDIKELGFMSAFRGGLSFNLADVVIPAEKDKLIKAAQSEVDEVMGNYNMGLITNNERYNQTIDIWTHTNSKLTYTLMERLKGDNQGFNSIYMMMDSGARGSKEQIRQLSGMRGLMAKPQKSGGGQDIIENPILSNFKEGLSILEYFISTHGARKGLADTALKTADAGYLTRRLVDVAQDVVITAEDCGTLRGLIATDLVKNEEVVETLSARILGRTVVHDVVHPQTGELIIASGETIDEATAAAIGNSPIEEVEVRSVLTCEQRHGVCAKCYGRNLATGRMVQIGEAVGVIAAQSIGEPGTQLTLRTFHVGGVAGKITEDSQVTAKYDGRLEVDELRTVRKKDRKGEDAEVVISRSTEMRIVDNNTGIVLTTSHIPYGAMFYAKAGKQVKKGELICQWDPYNAVIISELPGVLAFENIEESITFREEIDEQTGFTEKVIVESRDKKKNPMIRILDPKSKEEIKNYSLPVGAHISVNDGDKVEAGDILVKIPRSSGKGGDITGGLPRVTELFEARNPSNPAVVSEIDGIVSYGKIKRGNREIIVESRTGEHKYYLVPLSKHILVQENDFVRAGQPLSDGSISPSDILDIQGPTRVQEYLVDEVQDVYRMQGVKINDKHFEVIVRQMMRKVEIEDPGDTRFLEHQAVMKAEFMEENDNMFDKLVVTNAGDSTNVKEGQIINMRKLRDENSVLKRKDGKLVETRPATPATSRQLLMGITRASLQTESFISAASFQETTKVLNEAAVAAKEDGLLGLKENVIVGHLIPAGTGTRAFQKNVVYGKEEYTRLMAARLAEQEIE
;
A
#
# COMPACT_ATOMS: atom_id res chain seq x y z
N ASP A 1 -20.09 -16.25 21.02
CA ASP A 1 -20.10 -16.74 19.62
C ASP A 1 -20.76 -18.09 19.52
N GLN A 2 -21.32 -18.41 18.36
CA GLN A 2 -21.92 -19.70 18.03
C GLN A 2 -21.21 -20.24 16.79
N MET A 3 -20.94 -21.54 16.73
CA MET A 3 -20.38 -22.21 15.55
C MET A 3 -21.44 -23.12 14.95
N ALA A 4 -21.63 -23.02 13.63
CA ALA A 4 -22.45 -23.95 12.87
C ALA A 4 -21.63 -25.19 12.49
N VAL A 5 -22.26 -26.36 12.51
CA VAL A 5 -21.63 -27.64 12.15
C VAL A 5 -22.39 -28.25 10.98
N HIS A 6 -21.67 -28.61 9.92
CA HIS A 6 -22.21 -29.25 8.73
C HIS A 6 -21.59 -30.64 8.56
N LEU A 7 -22.41 -31.65 8.24
CA LEU A 7 -21.97 -33.03 8.06
C LEU A 7 -21.81 -33.35 6.55
N PRO A 8 -20.61 -33.62 6.03
CA PRO A 8 -20.44 -34.07 4.66
C PRO A 8 -20.98 -35.50 4.50
N LEU A 9 -21.94 -35.70 3.59
CA LEU A 9 -22.61 -36.99 3.39
C LEU A 9 -22.04 -37.80 2.22
N GLY A 10 -21.65 -37.14 1.13
CA GLY A 10 -21.13 -37.82 -0.06
C GLY A 10 -19.67 -38.24 0.12
N HIS A 11 -19.30 -39.40 -0.41
CA HIS A 11 -17.90 -39.89 -0.36
C HIS A 11 -16.90 -38.87 -0.91
N ALA A 12 -17.22 -38.21 -2.03
CA ALA A 12 -16.41 -37.15 -2.60
C ALA A 12 -16.26 -35.94 -1.66
N ALA A 13 -17.36 -35.51 -1.02
CA ALA A 13 -17.35 -34.39 -0.07
C ALA A 13 -16.57 -34.71 1.21
N ILE A 14 -16.64 -35.96 1.70
CA ILE A 14 -15.85 -36.42 2.84
C ILE A 14 -14.36 -36.38 2.48
N LEU A 15 -13.99 -36.89 1.31
CA LEU A 15 -12.61 -36.89 0.83
C LEU A 15 -12.09 -35.45 0.65
N GLU A 16 -12.88 -34.57 0.05
CA GLU A 16 -12.56 -33.15 -0.12
C GLU A 16 -12.35 -32.45 1.22
N ALA A 17 -13.22 -32.69 2.20
CA ALA A 17 -13.08 -32.14 3.54
C ALA A 17 -11.80 -32.63 4.24
N GLN A 18 -11.44 -33.91 4.07
CA GLN A 18 -10.22 -34.49 4.66
C GLN A 18 -8.94 -33.99 4.00
N LEU A 19 -8.94 -33.82 2.68
CA LEU A 19 -7.74 -33.45 1.93
C LEU A 19 -7.52 -31.93 1.88
N LEU A 20 -8.58 -31.13 1.75
CA LEU A 20 -8.46 -29.69 1.50
C LEU A 20 -8.85 -28.83 2.71
N MET A 21 -9.90 -29.20 3.46
CA MET A 21 -10.47 -28.33 4.50
C MET A 21 -9.91 -28.58 5.91
N LEU A 22 -9.06 -29.59 6.07
CA LEU A 22 -8.56 -29.98 7.38
C LEU A 22 -7.64 -28.90 7.97
N ALA A 23 -7.80 -28.59 9.25
CA ALA A 23 -7.10 -27.46 9.89
C ALA A 23 -5.57 -27.60 9.86
N SER A 24 -5.02 -28.82 9.97
CA SER A 24 -3.58 -29.07 9.90
C SER A 24 -2.98 -28.84 8.52
N HIS A 25 -3.79 -28.74 7.46
CA HIS A 25 -3.32 -28.38 6.13
C HIS A 25 -3.35 -26.86 5.92
N ASN A 26 -4.19 -26.13 6.65
CA ASN A 26 -4.46 -24.71 6.47
C ASN A 26 -3.81 -23.86 7.58
N ILE A 27 -2.47 -23.94 7.67
CA ILE A 27 -1.67 -23.27 8.71
C ILE A 27 -1.19 -21.88 8.29
N LEU A 28 -1.08 -21.61 6.98
CA LEU A 28 -0.61 -20.34 6.45
C LEU A 28 -1.79 -19.45 6.03
N ASN A 29 -1.59 -18.14 6.12
CA ASN A 29 -2.57 -17.16 5.69
C ASN A 29 -2.51 -16.97 4.17
N PRO A 30 -3.62 -17.13 3.43
CA PRO A 30 -3.65 -16.92 1.98
C PRO A 30 -3.27 -15.48 1.54
N ALA A 31 -3.42 -14.48 2.41
CA ALA A 31 -3.16 -13.07 2.07
C ALA A 31 -1.66 -12.75 1.93
N ASN A 32 -0.80 -13.40 2.73
CA ASN A 32 0.63 -13.04 2.83
C ASN A 32 1.58 -14.23 3.10
N GLY A 33 1.07 -15.45 3.25
CA GLY A 33 1.86 -16.65 3.51
C GLY A 33 2.42 -16.76 4.91
N ALA A 34 2.12 -15.83 5.82
CA ALA A 34 2.53 -15.93 7.20
C ALA A 34 1.67 -16.98 7.95
N PRO A 35 2.22 -17.70 8.94
CA PRO A 35 1.42 -18.61 9.76
C PRO A 35 0.24 -17.90 10.44
N ILE A 36 -0.96 -18.47 10.31
CA ILE A 36 -2.17 -17.98 11.00
C ILE A 36 -2.36 -18.68 12.35
N ALA A 37 -1.96 -19.96 12.44
CA ALA A 37 -2.01 -20.75 13.66
C ALA A 37 -0.84 -20.40 14.58
N VAL A 38 -0.77 -19.14 15.00
CA VAL A 38 0.23 -18.65 15.98
C VAL A 38 -0.36 -18.76 17.38
N PRO A 39 0.41 -19.23 18.37
CA PRO A 39 0.02 -19.14 19.78
C PRO A 39 -0.49 -17.75 20.13
N SER A 40 -1.52 -17.67 20.96
CA SER A 40 -2.15 -16.41 21.32
C SER A 40 -2.17 -16.20 22.83
N GLN A 41 -2.13 -14.94 23.25
CA GLN A 41 -2.31 -14.48 24.62
C GLN A 41 -1.47 -15.29 25.63
N ASP A 42 -2.12 -16.06 26.50
CA ASP A 42 -1.51 -16.77 27.63
C ASP A 42 -0.45 -17.78 27.18
N MET A 43 -0.65 -18.44 26.02
CA MET A 43 0.35 -19.36 25.46
C MET A 43 1.67 -18.64 25.17
N VAL A 44 1.59 -17.46 24.53
CA VAL A 44 2.78 -16.65 24.22
C VAL A 44 3.43 -16.16 25.50
N LEU A 45 2.63 -15.72 26.47
CA LEU A 45 3.15 -15.23 27.75
C LEU A 45 3.91 -16.33 28.50
N GLY A 46 3.41 -17.56 28.51
CA GLY A 46 4.08 -18.71 29.12
C GLY A 46 5.41 -19.04 28.44
N LEU A 47 5.44 -19.07 27.10
CA LEU A 47 6.65 -19.32 26.32
C LEU A 47 7.69 -18.20 26.49
N TYR A 48 7.23 -16.95 26.51
CA TYR A 48 8.07 -15.79 26.79
C TYR A 48 8.67 -15.89 28.19
N TYR A 49 7.86 -16.24 29.19
CA TYR A 49 8.29 -16.38 30.58
C TYR A 49 9.43 -17.41 30.71
N ILE A 50 9.26 -18.63 30.19
CA ILE A 50 10.30 -19.68 30.30
C ILE A 50 11.59 -19.33 29.56
N THR A 51 11.51 -18.60 28.45
CA THR A 51 12.68 -18.27 27.63
C THR A 51 13.41 -17.01 28.06
N LYS A 52 12.83 -16.24 28.98
CA LYS A 52 13.47 -15.07 29.60
C LYS A 52 14.47 -15.50 30.66
N GLY A 53 15.70 -14.99 30.56
CA GLY A 53 16.75 -15.23 31.54
C GLY A 53 16.76 -14.18 32.65
N ARG A 54 17.19 -14.56 33.85
CA ARG A 54 17.34 -13.68 35.02
C ARG A 54 18.75 -13.83 35.59
N LYS A 55 19.33 -12.73 36.06
CA LYS A 55 20.64 -12.74 36.74
C LYS A 55 20.44 -12.63 38.25
N SER A 56 21.33 -13.26 39.03
CA SER A 56 21.25 -13.16 40.49
C SER A 56 21.45 -11.73 40.98
N GLU A 57 20.55 -11.29 41.85
CA GLU A 57 20.65 -10.03 42.58
C GLU A 57 20.80 -10.29 44.09
N LYS A 58 21.14 -9.26 44.86
CA LYS A 58 21.29 -9.36 46.32
C LYS A 58 20.02 -9.86 47.00
N ASP A 59 18.85 -9.53 46.44
CA ASP A 59 17.54 -9.87 47.00
C ASP A 59 16.95 -11.18 46.41
N HIS A 60 17.49 -11.69 45.30
CA HIS A 60 16.99 -12.91 44.64
C HIS A 60 18.14 -13.69 43.99
N ILE A 61 18.53 -14.80 44.63
CA ILE A 61 19.61 -15.68 44.13
C ILE A 61 19.00 -16.70 43.17
N VAL A 62 19.45 -16.67 41.91
CA VAL A 62 19.02 -17.62 40.87
C VAL A 62 19.86 -18.89 41.00
N LYS A 63 19.21 -20.01 41.31
CA LYS A 63 19.91 -21.29 41.54
C LYS A 63 20.47 -21.84 40.23
N GLY A 64 21.74 -22.26 40.25
CA GLY A 64 22.41 -22.92 39.12
C GLY A 64 22.91 -21.98 38.02
N GLU A 65 22.97 -20.66 38.27
CA GLU A 65 23.59 -19.70 37.36
C GLU A 65 25.07 -20.04 37.08
N GLY A 66 25.45 -20.01 35.80
CA GLY A 66 26.79 -20.35 35.33
C GLY A 66 27.10 -21.86 35.29
N GLY A 67 26.12 -22.72 35.56
CA GLY A 67 26.26 -24.17 35.44
C GLY A 67 26.61 -24.63 34.02
N ILE A 68 27.48 -25.63 33.91
CA ILE A 68 27.88 -26.24 32.64
C ILE A 68 27.33 -27.66 32.60
N PHE A 69 26.53 -27.98 31.58
CA PHE A 69 25.86 -29.27 31.44
C PHE A 69 26.32 -30.01 30.18
N TYR A 70 26.40 -31.34 30.27
CA TYR A 70 26.79 -32.23 29.19
C TYR A 70 25.68 -32.41 28.16
N SER A 71 24.41 -32.47 28.59
CA SER A 71 23.26 -32.73 27.70
C SER A 71 21.98 -32.01 28.15
N PRO A 72 21.00 -31.83 27.26
CA PRO A 72 19.66 -31.33 27.61
C PRO A 72 18.94 -32.17 28.68
N GLU A 73 19.15 -33.49 28.68
CA GLU A 73 18.54 -34.39 29.67
C GLU A 73 19.04 -34.11 31.09
N GLU A 74 20.34 -33.80 31.23
CA GLU A 74 20.94 -33.43 32.52
C GLU A 74 20.33 -32.14 33.07
N VAL A 75 20.03 -31.18 32.20
CA VAL A 75 19.34 -29.93 32.56
C VAL A 75 17.93 -30.22 33.06
N ALA A 76 17.19 -31.11 32.37
CA ALA A 76 15.84 -31.51 32.79
C ALA A 76 15.86 -32.21 34.15
N ILE A 77 16.83 -33.10 34.41
CA ILE A 77 17.02 -33.75 35.71
C ILE A 77 17.32 -32.70 36.80
N ALA A 78 18.27 -31.79 36.55
CA ALA A 78 18.65 -30.75 37.50
C ALA A 78 17.49 -29.81 37.85
N TYR A 79 16.64 -29.50 36.87
CA TYR A 79 15.42 -28.72 37.07
C TYR A 79 14.39 -29.49 37.91
N ASN A 80 14.13 -30.76 37.60
CA ASN A 80 13.19 -31.61 38.34
C ASN A 80 13.60 -31.82 39.81
N GLU A 81 14.91 -31.90 40.09
CA GLU A 81 15.48 -31.99 41.44
C GLU A 81 15.51 -30.64 42.19
N GLY A 82 15.04 -29.55 41.57
CA GLY A 82 14.98 -28.21 42.17
C GLY A 82 16.35 -27.56 42.42
N ARG A 83 17.40 -28.07 41.78
CA ARG A 83 18.78 -27.55 41.85
C ARG A 83 19.06 -26.42 40.87
N LEU A 84 18.23 -26.30 39.84
CA LEU A 84 18.35 -25.31 38.77
C LEU A 84 17.04 -24.52 38.63
N ASP A 85 17.14 -23.21 38.52
CA ASP A 85 15.98 -22.34 38.26
C ASP A 85 15.69 -22.27 36.74
N ILE A 86 14.43 -22.03 36.38
CA ILE A 86 13.99 -22.01 34.97
C ILE A 86 14.59 -20.84 34.18
N HIS A 87 14.86 -19.73 34.85
CA HIS A 87 15.43 -18.51 34.26
C HIS A 87 16.96 -18.43 34.37
N ALA A 88 17.62 -19.45 34.93
CA ALA A 88 19.06 -19.45 35.14
C ALA A 88 19.82 -19.45 33.80
N TRP A 89 20.85 -18.62 33.71
CA TRP A 89 21.81 -18.65 32.60
C TRP A 89 22.78 -19.82 32.78
N ILE A 90 22.85 -20.69 31.78
CA ILE A 90 23.62 -21.94 31.79
C ILE A 90 24.36 -22.13 30.48
N LYS A 91 25.36 -23.01 30.47
CA LYS A 91 26.06 -23.45 29.25
C LYS A 91 25.76 -24.92 29.00
N VAL A 92 25.19 -25.22 27.84
CA VAL A 92 24.81 -26.59 27.46
C VAL A 92 25.49 -26.96 26.16
N ARG A 93 26.00 -28.18 26.09
CA ARG A 93 26.52 -28.73 24.84
C ARG A 93 25.37 -29.19 23.97
N TRP A 94 25.26 -28.64 22.77
CA TRP A 94 24.24 -29.02 21.79
C TRP A 94 24.90 -29.57 20.52
N THR A 95 24.24 -30.53 19.87
CA THR A 95 24.66 -31.07 18.57
C THR A 95 23.79 -30.44 17.50
N ASN A 96 24.39 -29.63 16.64
CA ASN A 96 23.70 -29.00 15.52
C ASN A 96 23.30 -30.05 14.46
N PRO A 97 22.34 -29.72 13.56
CA PRO A 97 21.94 -30.59 12.46
C PRO A 97 23.14 -31.03 11.59
N ASP A 98 24.15 -30.17 11.44
CA ASP A 98 25.39 -30.43 10.71
C ASP A 98 26.37 -31.39 11.43
N GLY A 99 26.00 -31.93 12.59
CA GLY A 99 26.83 -32.81 13.41
C GLY A 99 27.90 -32.10 14.26
N SER A 100 28.02 -30.77 14.16
CA SER A 100 28.95 -29.97 14.98
C SER A 100 28.45 -29.86 16.43
N ARG A 101 29.36 -30.04 17.39
CA ARG A 101 29.05 -29.95 18.84
C ARG A 101 29.57 -28.64 19.41
N ASN A 102 28.66 -27.75 19.76
CA ASN A 102 29.00 -26.43 20.28
C ASN A 102 28.49 -26.27 21.73
N LEU A 103 29.23 -25.52 22.53
CA LEU A 103 28.79 -25.11 23.86
C LEU A 103 27.99 -23.81 23.71
N VAL A 104 26.68 -23.88 23.92
CA VAL A 104 25.75 -22.76 23.74
C VAL A 104 25.41 -22.15 25.10
N GLU A 105 25.56 -20.84 25.24
CA GLU A 105 25.08 -20.09 26.40
C GLU A 105 23.58 -19.80 26.24
N THR A 106 22.78 -20.30 27.17
CA THR A 106 21.31 -20.32 27.06
C THR A 106 20.65 -20.33 28.44
N THR A 107 19.32 -20.46 28.49
CA THR A 107 18.58 -20.60 29.75
C THR A 107 17.98 -21.98 29.89
N THR A 108 17.74 -22.43 31.12
CA THR A 108 17.06 -23.71 31.41
C THR A 108 15.75 -23.85 30.63
N GLY A 109 14.90 -22.82 30.61
CA GLY A 109 13.63 -22.86 29.88
C GLY A 109 13.78 -22.88 28.35
N ARG A 110 14.83 -22.28 27.77
CA ARG A 110 15.12 -22.43 26.33
C ARG A 110 15.53 -23.85 25.98
N VAL A 111 16.25 -24.54 26.86
CA VAL A 111 16.61 -25.96 26.65
C VAL A 111 15.35 -26.83 26.65
N LEU A 112 14.43 -26.60 27.58
CA LEU A 112 13.13 -27.29 27.64
C LEU A 112 12.29 -27.02 26.38
N PHE A 113 12.32 -25.79 25.86
CA PHE A 113 11.66 -25.46 24.60
C PHE A 113 12.30 -26.18 23.40
N ASN A 114 13.63 -26.24 23.33
CA ASN A 114 14.32 -26.91 22.24
C ASN A 114 14.12 -28.44 22.24
N ALA A 115 13.65 -29.04 23.34
CA ALA A 115 13.27 -30.44 23.38
C ALA A 115 12.02 -30.76 22.53
N VAL A 116 11.16 -29.77 22.27
CA VAL A 116 9.98 -29.92 21.39
C VAL A 116 10.23 -29.45 19.95
N VAL A 117 11.34 -28.75 19.70
CA VAL A 117 11.69 -28.23 18.37
C VAL A 117 12.12 -29.39 17.46
N PRO A 118 11.66 -29.45 16.19
CA PRO A 118 12.14 -30.44 15.23
C PRO A 118 13.65 -30.37 15.03
N GLU A 119 14.31 -31.52 14.92
CA GLU A 119 15.76 -31.62 14.81
C GLU A 119 16.35 -30.83 13.63
N GLU A 120 15.57 -30.62 12.55
CA GLU A 120 16.04 -29.94 11.34
C GLU A 120 16.37 -28.46 11.56
N LEU A 121 15.69 -27.77 12.48
CA LEU A 121 15.86 -26.32 12.68
C LEU A 121 17.10 -25.95 13.50
N GLY A 122 17.70 -26.91 14.20
CA GLY A 122 18.76 -26.67 15.17
C GLY A 122 18.29 -25.94 16.43
N TYR A 123 19.24 -25.39 17.19
CA TYR A 123 18.97 -24.79 18.49
C TYR A 123 18.49 -23.34 18.39
N ILE A 124 17.29 -23.06 18.90
CA ILE A 124 16.69 -21.73 18.94
C ILE A 124 17.05 -21.05 20.26
N ASN A 125 17.88 -20.00 20.19
CA ASN A 125 18.39 -19.28 21.38
C ASN A 125 17.90 -17.83 21.49
N GLU A 126 16.60 -17.63 21.35
CA GLU A 126 15.98 -16.30 21.36
C GLU A 126 14.88 -16.21 22.42
N VAL A 127 14.47 -14.99 22.79
CA VAL A 127 13.29 -14.78 23.65
C VAL A 127 12.04 -14.94 22.79
N LEU A 128 11.13 -15.81 23.23
CA LEU A 128 9.93 -16.13 22.46
C LEU A 128 8.85 -15.06 22.61
N THR A 129 8.92 -14.04 21.77
CA THR A 129 7.83 -13.08 21.57
C THR A 129 6.81 -13.61 20.55
N LYS A 130 5.63 -12.99 20.49
CA LYS A 130 4.64 -13.30 19.44
C LYS A 130 5.20 -13.19 18.01
N ARG A 131 6.10 -12.22 17.78
CA ARG A 131 6.70 -11.97 16.47
C ARG A 131 7.72 -13.04 16.12
N SER A 132 8.66 -13.33 17.02
CA SER A 132 9.66 -14.39 16.82
C SER A 132 9.00 -15.76 16.70
N LEU A 133 7.94 -16.06 17.47
CA LEU A 133 7.19 -17.32 17.35
C LEU A 133 6.58 -17.48 15.95
N ARG A 134 6.00 -16.41 15.38
CA ARG A 134 5.46 -16.46 14.02
C ARG A 134 6.55 -16.78 13.00
N ASP A 135 7.72 -16.17 13.13
CA ASP A 135 8.83 -16.36 12.19
C ASP A 135 9.44 -17.77 12.34
N ILE A 136 9.56 -18.29 13.58
CA ILE A 136 9.97 -19.67 13.87
C ILE A 136 8.98 -20.67 13.27
N ILE A 137 7.67 -20.49 13.48
CA ILE A 137 6.65 -21.39 12.91
C ILE A 137 6.72 -21.38 11.38
N GLY A 138 6.94 -20.21 10.77
CA GLY A 138 7.13 -20.11 9.31
C GLY A 138 8.31 -20.96 8.83
N ARG A 139 9.44 -20.90 9.53
CA ARG A 139 10.60 -21.76 9.26
C ARG A 139 10.31 -23.25 9.44
N VAL A 140 9.59 -23.62 10.51
CA VAL A 140 9.19 -25.02 10.75
C VAL A 140 8.30 -25.56 9.62
N VAL A 141 7.36 -24.76 9.14
CA VAL A 141 6.49 -25.17 8.03
C VAL A 141 7.29 -25.37 6.74
N ASN A 142 8.26 -24.49 6.47
CA ASN A 142 9.09 -24.54 5.26
C ASN A 142 10.12 -25.68 5.28
N GLU A 143 10.82 -25.89 6.40
CA GLU A 143 11.94 -26.85 6.52
C GLU A 143 11.46 -28.27 6.88
N SER A 144 10.54 -28.40 7.85
CA SER A 144 10.09 -29.69 8.39
C SER A 144 8.76 -30.19 7.79
N GLY A 145 8.03 -29.33 7.07
CA GLY A 145 6.74 -29.63 6.46
C GLY A 145 5.53 -29.52 7.42
N THR A 146 4.32 -29.55 6.85
CA THR A 146 3.07 -29.24 7.57
C THR A 146 2.73 -30.22 8.69
N ALA A 147 3.01 -31.52 8.53
CA ALA A 147 2.67 -32.53 9.53
C ALA A 147 3.49 -32.38 10.83
N LYS A 148 4.80 -32.16 10.71
CA LYS A 148 5.68 -31.90 11.86
C LYS A 148 5.36 -30.55 12.49
N ALA A 149 5.07 -29.54 11.66
CA ALA A 149 4.64 -28.23 12.15
C ALA A 149 3.35 -28.31 12.98
N ALA A 150 2.35 -29.08 12.56
CA ALA A 150 1.12 -29.27 13.32
C ALA A 150 1.37 -29.90 14.69
N LYS A 151 2.21 -30.94 14.75
CA LYS A 151 2.61 -31.57 16.02
C LYS A 151 3.34 -30.57 16.94
N PHE A 152 4.29 -29.83 16.38
CA PHE A 152 5.04 -28.80 17.09
C PHE A 152 4.12 -27.73 17.68
N LEU A 153 3.07 -27.31 16.96
CA LEU A 153 2.09 -26.35 17.47
C LEU A 153 1.29 -26.90 18.67
N ASP A 154 0.94 -28.19 18.67
CA ASP A 154 0.27 -28.84 19.79
C ASP A 154 1.20 -28.98 21.02
N ASP A 155 2.46 -29.36 20.81
CA ASP A 155 3.46 -29.48 21.88
C ASP A 155 3.75 -28.11 22.53
N ILE A 156 3.88 -27.06 21.71
CA ILE A 156 4.05 -25.68 22.18
C ILE A 156 2.81 -25.18 22.92
N LYS A 157 1.61 -25.56 22.49
CA LYS A 157 0.36 -25.21 23.17
C LYS A 157 0.37 -25.71 24.60
N GLU A 158 0.68 -26.98 24.79
CA GLU A 158 0.74 -27.59 26.12
C GLU A 158 1.84 -26.95 26.98
N LEU A 159 3.05 -26.81 26.44
CA LEU A 159 4.18 -26.17 27.13
C LEU A 159 3.86 -24.73 27.54
N GLY A 160 3.25 -23.95 26.64
CA GLY A 160 2.88 -22.56 26.88
C GLY A 160 1.85 -22.42 28.01
N PHE A 161 0.75 -23.19 27.97
CA PHE A 161 -0.27 -23.14 29.02
C PHE A 161 0.26 -23.61 30.38
N MET A 162 1.00 -24.72 30.42
CA MET A 162 1.56 -25.24 31.66
C MET A 162 2.57 -24.27 32.27
N SER A 163 3.37 -23.63 31.44
CA SER A 163 4.35 -22.63 31.89
C SER A 163 3.69 -21.35 32.36
N ALA A 164 2.64 -20.87 31.69
CA ALA A 164 1.87 -19.71 32.13
C ALA A 164 1.19 -19.97 33.49
N PHE A 165 0.62 -21.17 33.66
CA PHE A 165 0.01 -21.60 34.92
C PHE A 165 1.03 -21.64 36.07
N ARG A 166 2.20 -22.25 35.85
CA ARG A 166 3.29 -22.33 36.84
C ARG A 166 3.92 -20.97 37.14
N GLY A 167 3.99 -20.09 36.14
CA GLY A 167 4.55 -18.75 36.27
C GLY A 167 3.72 -17.82 37.15
N GLY A 168 2.43 -18.10 37.35
CA GLY A 168 1.58 -17.39 38.31
C GLY A 168 1.50 -15.86 38.08
N LEU A 169 1.62 -15.41 36.82
CA LEU A 169 1.63 -14.00 36.48
C LEU A 169 0.25 -13.37 36.76
N SER A 170 0.25 -12.32 37.59
CA SER A 170 -0.95 -11.59 38.00
C SER A 170 -0.84 -10.11 37.63
N PHE A 171 -1.98 -9.46 37.45
CA PHE A 171 -2.05 -8.01 37.25
C PHE A 171 -2.30 -7.32 38.59
N ASN A 172 -1.26 -6.76 39.20
CA ASN A 172 -1.35 -6.07 40.48
C ASN A 172 -1.28 -4.55 40.31
N LEU A 173 -1.96 -3.79 41.17
CA LEU A 173 -1.91 -2.33 41.17
C LEU A 173 -0.50 -1.78 41.51
N ALA A 174 0.30 -2.56 42.24
CA ALA A 174 1.69 -2.25 42.56
C ALA A 174 2.59 -2.24 41.31
N ASP A 175 2.31 -3.11 40.34
CA ASP A 175 3.10 -3.27 39.11
C ASP A 175 2.90 -2.09 38.13
N VAL A 176 1.84 -1.29 38.32
CA VAL A 176 1.56 -0.08 37.55
C VAL A 176 2.43 1.07 38.10
N VAL A 177 3.64 1.25 37.57
CA VAL A 177 4.58 2.29 38.05
C VAL A 177 4.32 3.64 37.38
N ILE A 178 4.08 4.70 38.18
CA ILE A 178 3.97 6.07 37.68
C ILE A 178 5.37 6.73 37.70
N PRO A 179 5.86 7.31 36.58
CA PRO A 179 7.15 7.98 36.55
C PRO A 179 7.14 9.26 37.40
N ALA A 180 8.13 9.43 38.29
CA ALA A 180 8.26 10.66 39.09
C ALA A 180 8.59 11.89 38.23
N GLU A 181 9.13 11.68 37.03
CA GLU A 181 9.44 12.71 36.05
C GLU A 181 8.18 13.31 35.41
N LYS A 182 7.03 12.64 35.53
CA LYS A 182 5.74 13.05 34.94
C LYS A 182 5.40 14.50 35.30
N ASP A 183 5.40 14.83 36.59
CA ASP A 183 5.03 16.17 37.06
C ASP A 183 5.97 17.26 36.55
N LYS A 184 7.26 16.92 36.35
CA LYS A 184 8.25 17.85 35.79
C LYS A 184 7.97 18.10 34.31
N LEU A 185 7.68 17.04 33.54
CA LEU A 185 7.36 17.14 32.11
C LEU A 185 6.05 17.91 31.88
N ILE A 186 5.03 17.67 32.69
CA ILE A 186 3.75 18.40 32.58
C ILE A 186 3.94 19.88 32.90
N LYS A 187 4.69 20.23 33.94
CA LYS A 187 4.97 21.63 34.28
C LYS A 187 5.78 22.34 33.19
N ALA A 188 6.76 21.67 32.59
CA ALA A 188 7.52 22.22 31.47
C ALA A 188 6.62 22.48 30.26
N ALA A 189 5.81 21.50 29.87
CA ALA A 189 4.86 21.63 28.77
C ALA A 189 3.83 22.75 29.03
N GLN A 190 3.32 22.88 30.26
CA GLN A 190 2.41 23.96 30.62
C GLN A 190 3.07 25.34 30.45
N SER A 191 4.34 25.48 30.85
CA SER A 191 5.10 26.72 30.66
C SER A 191 5.29 27.06 29.18
N GLU A 192 5.58 26.06 28.34
CA GLU A 192 5.70 26.26 26.88
C GLU A 192 4.36 26.67 26.26
N VAL A 193 3.25 26.06 26.70
CA VAL A 193 1.89 26.44 26.26
C VAL A 193 1.55 27.87 26.72
N ASP A 194 1.95 28.26 27.94
CA ASP A 194 1.75 29.62 28.43
C ASP A 194 2.57 30.65 27.63
N GLU A 195 3.78 30.29 27.17
CA GLU A 195 4.58 31.11 26.24
C GLU A 195 3.90 31.25 24.88
N VAL A 196 3.36 30.16 24.32
CA VAL A 196 2.58 30.19 23.06
C VAL A 196 1.34 31.07 23.22
N MET A 197 0.60 30.94 24.33
CA MET A 197 -0.52 31.82 24.65
C MET A 197 -0.07 33.27 24.83
N GLY A 198 1.10 33.51 25.42
CA GLY A 198 1.71 34.84 25.52
C GLY A 198 2.00 35.45 24.15
N ASN A 199 2.61 34.68 23.24
CA ASN A 199 2.88 35.09 21.87
C ASN A 199 1.60 35.40 21.10
N TYR A 200 0.56 34.60 21.31
CA TYR A 200 -0.77 34.84 20.75
C TYR A 200 -1.37 36.15 21.29
N ASN A 201 -1.35 36.35 22.61
CA ASN A 201 -1.85 37.57 23.25
C ASN A 201 -1.07 38.84 22.81
N MET A 202 0.21 38.69 22.45
CA MET A 202 1.04 39.75 21.87
C MET A 202 0.85 39.94 20.36
N GLY A 203 0.07 39.08 19.70
CA GLY A 203 -0.22 39.13 18.27
C GLY A 203 0.88 38.63 17.34
N LEU A 204 1.84 37.87 17.86
CA LEU A 204 2.97 37.35 17.07
C LEU A 204 2.59 36.10 16.26
N ILE A 205 1.53 35.39 16.64
CA ILE A 205 1.03 34.16 16.02
C ILE A 205 -0.49 34.20 15.89
N THR A 206 -1.04 33.46 14.92
CA THR A 206 -2.50 33.37 14.72
C THR A 206 -3.15 32.34 15.66
N ASN A 207 -4.47 32.36 15.80
CA ASN A 207 -5.19 31.36 16.61
C ASN A 207 -5.02 29.93 16.07
N ASN A 208 -4.96 29.75 14.74
CA ASN A 208 -4.72 28.44 14.13
C ASN A 208 -3.30 27.94 14.41
N GLU A 209 -2.30 28.83 14.35
CA GLU A 209 -0.92 28.51 14.73
C GLU A 209 -0.82 28.19 16.23
N ARG A 210 -1.46 28.99 17.10
CA ARG A 210 -1.56 28.72 18.55
C ARG A 210 -2.13 27.34 18.82
N TYR A 211 -3.26 27.01 18.19
CA TYR A 211 -3.95 25.73 18.36
C TYR A 211 -3.07 24.55 17.95
N ASN A 212 -2.44 24.62 16.77
CA ASN A 212 -1.55 23.56 16.28
C ASN A 212 -0.30 23.41 17.16
N GLN A 213 0.35 24.52 17.52
CA GLN A 213 1.54 24.48 18.40
C GLN A 213 1.20 23.90 19.78
N THR A 214 0.04 24.25 20.35
CA THR A 214 -0.42 23.69 21.63
C THR A 214 -0.58 22.18 21.54
N ILE A 215 -1.21 21.69 20.47
CA ILE A 215 -1.37 20.25 20.21
C ILE A 215 -0.01 19.56 20.05
N ASP A 216 0.92 20.17 19.32
CA ASP A 216 2.25 19.62 19.08
C ASP A 216 3.05 19.49 20.38
N ILE A 217 3.03 20.52 21.24
CA ILE A 217 3.69 20.49 22.56
C ILE A 217 3.15 19.33 23.41
N TRP A 218 1.82 19.18 23.48
CA TRP A 218 1.21 18.08 24.24
C TRP A 218 1.50 16.71 23.63
N THR A 219 1.53 16.60 22.30
CA THR A 219 1.84 15.36 21.59
C THR A 219 3.30 14.93 21.81
N HIS A 220 4.23 15.89 21.75
CA HIS A 220 5.65 15.66 22.03
C HIS A 220 5.87 15.25 23.49
N THR A 221 5.25 15.97 24.43
CA THR A 221 5.32 15.67 25.87
C THR A 221 4.79 14.27 26.18
N ASN A 222 3.66 13.90 25.56
CA ASN A 222 3.07 12.58 25.70
C ASN A 222 4.00 11.48 25.19
N SER A 223 4.68 11.70 24.07
CA SER A 223 5.63 10.75 23.49
C SER A 223 6.87 10.57 24.38
N LYS A 224 7.42 11.69 24.89
CA LYS A 224 8.55 11.70 25.82
C LYS A 224 8.23 11.01 27.15
N LEU A 225 7.04 11.25 27.69
CA LEU A 225 6.54 10.55 28.88
C LEU A 225 6.43 9.04 28.63
N THR A 226 5.90 8.64 27.47
CA THR A 226 5.77 7.23 27.08
C THR A 226 7.12 6.55 27.03
N TYR A 227 8.12 7.16 26.39
CA TYR A 227 9.47 6.62 26.32
C TYR A 227 10.08 6.44 27.72
N THR A 228 9.97 7.46 28.58
CA THR A 228 10.50 7.45 29.95
C THR A 228 9.85 6.36 30.80
N LEU A 229 8.52 6.21 30.68
CA LEU A 229 7.75 5.15 31.33
C LEU A 229 8.21 3.75 30.89
N MET A 230 8.42 3.55 29.58
CA MET A 230 8.83 2.26 29.03
C MET A 230 10.22 1.85 29.50
N GLU A 231 11.18 2.78 29.51
CA GLU A 231 12.52 2.52 30.05
C GLU A 231 12.48 2.14 31.54
N ARG A 232 11.62 2.81 32.33
CA ARG A 232 11.45 2.50 33.75
C ARG A 232 10.84 1.12 33.98
N LEU A 233 9.80 0.75 33.22
CA LEU A 233 9.18 -0.57 33.27
C LEU A 233 10.13 -1.69 32.82
N LYS A 234 11.01 -1.41 31.87
CA LYS A 234 12.04 -2.35 31.41
C LYS A 234 13.10 -2.61 32.47
N GLY A 235 13.46 -1.59 33.26
CA GLY A 235 14.40 -1.72 34.38
C GLY A 235 13.81 -2.35 35.64
N ASP A 236 12.49 -2.29 35.82
CA ASP A 236 11.80 -2.79 37.00
C ASP A 236 11.88 -4.33 37.11
N ASN A 237 12.44 -4.82 38.21
CA ASN A 237 12.68 -6.26 38.47
C ASN A 237 13.38 -6.98 37.29
N GLN A 238 14.39 -6.36 36.67
CA GLN A 238 15.06 -6.85 35.45
C GLN A 238 14.08 -7.13 34.28
N GLY A 239 12.96 -6.41 34.22
CA GLY A 239 11.90 -6.60 33.24
C GLY A 239 10.95 -7.76 33.56
N PHE A 240 10.97 -8.32 34.76
CA PHE A 240 9.98 -9.32 35.22
C PHE A 240 8.71 -8.69 35.82
N ASN A 241 8.49 -7.38 35.60
CA ASN A 241 7.19 -6.76 35.86
C ASN A 241 6.12 -7.40 34.95
N SER A 242 5.02 -7.88 35.54
CA SER A 242 3.96 -8.61 34.83
C SER A 242 3.36 -7.81 33.67
N ILE A 243 3.16 -6.50 33.84
CA ILE A 243 2.58 -5.62 32.83
C ILE A 243 3.54 -5.43 31.67
N TYR A 244 4.82 -5.22 31.99
CA TYR A 244 5.87 -5.13 30.97
C TYR A 244 5.98 -6.43 30.19
N MET A 245 5.98 -7.59 30.86
CA MET A 245 6.06 -8.89 30.19
C MET A 245 4.86 -9.16 29.26
N MET A 246 3.64 -8.80 29.67
CA MET A 246 2.45 -8.95 28.82
C MET A 246 2.58 -8.16 27.50
N MET A 247 3.13 -6.95 27.57
CA MET A 247 3.33 -6.09 26.40
C MET A 247 4.56 -6.50 25.57
N ASP A 248 5.71 -6.74 26.20
CA ASP A 248 6.96 -7.10 25.53
C ASP A 248 6.87 -8.46 24.83
N SER A 249 6.15 -9.41 25.43
CA SER A 249 5.84 -10.69 24.77
C SER A 249 4.89 -10.54 23.59
N GLY A 250 4.11 -9.46 23.52
CA GLY A 250 3.03 -9.28 22.55
C GLY A 250 1.80 -10.15 22.83
N ALA A 251 1.70 -10.74 24.02
CA ALA A 251 0.54 -11.53 24.45
C ALA A 251 -0.71 -10.66 24.57
N ARG A 252 -0.59 -9.55 25.30
CA ARG A 252 -1.68 -8.59 25.52
C ARG A 252 -1.12 -7.25 25.97
N GLY A 253 -1.72 -6.16 25.51
CA GLY A 253 -1.28 -4.81 25.85
C GLY A 253 -0.52 -4.15 24.72
N SER A 254 -0.77 -2.86 24.49
CA SER A 254 0.06 -2.00 23.65
C SER A 254 0.77 -0.95 24.50
N LYS A 255 1.78 -0.29 23.90
CA LYS A 255 2.49 0.83 24.54
C LYS A 255 1.50 1.94 24.93
N GLU A 256 0.54 2.22 24.07
CA GLU A 256 -0.52 3.21 24.29
C GLU A 256 -1.44 2.82 25.45
N GLN A 257 -1.79 1.53 25.59
CA GLN A 257 -2.61 1.06 26.70
C GLN A 257 -1.87 1.20 28.04
N ILE A 258 -0.60 0.81 28.09
CA ILE A 258 0.24 1.00 29.29
C ILE A 258 0.40 2.48 29.62
N ARG A 259 0.58 3.32 28.60
CA ARG A 259 0.63 4.78 28.76
C ARG A 259 -0.62 5.33 29.42
N GLN A 260 -1.81 4.88 29.01
CA GLN A 260 -3.07 5.30 29.63
C GLN A 260 -3.22 4.83 31.09
N LEU A 261 -2.59 3.69 31.45
CA LEU A 261 -2.62 3.16 32.81
C LEU A 261 -1.74 3.95 33.78
N SER A 262 -0.54 4.35 33.36
CA SER A 262 0.52 4.84 34.27
C SER A 262 1.17 6.16 33.88
N GLY A 263 1.05 6.59 32.63
CA GLY A 263 1.55 7.86 32.13
C GLY A 263 0.49 8.95 32.23
N MET A 264 0.05 9.42 31.06
CA MET A 264 -1.09 10.31 30.87
C MET A 264 -1.94 9.78 29.73
N ARG A 265 -3.23 10.08 29.72
CA ARG A 265 -4.12 9.62 28.65
C ARG A 265 -3.91 10.43 27.36
N GLY A 266 -3.73 11.74 27.48
CA GLY A 266 -3.38 12.64 26.38
C GLY A 266 -4.58 13.33 25.72
N LEU A 267 -4.40 13.76 24.46
CA LEU A 267 -5.38 14.52 23.68
C LEU A 267 -6.47 13.61 23.08
N MET A 268 -7.72 14.07 23.12
CA MET A 268 -8.90 13.35 22.62
C MET A 268 -9.52 14.06 21.40
N ALA A 269 -10.14 13.29 20.50
CA ALA A 269 -10.82 13.84 19.34
C ALA A 269 -12.23 14.40 19.68
N LYS A 270 -12.60 15.51 19.04
CA LYS A 270 -13.94 16.11 19.16
C LYS A 270 -14.95 15.35 18.27
N PRO A 271 -16.17 15.11 18.73
CA PRO A 271 -17.23 14.58 17.89
C PRO A 271 -17.82 15.72 17.05
N GLN A 272 -17.68 15.65 15.73
CA GLN A 272 -18.28 16.60 14.79
C GLN A 272 -19.37 15.95 13.93
N LYS A 273 -20.26 16.79 13.38
CA LYS A 273 -21.20 16.41 12.33
C LYS A 273 -20.46 16.23 11.00
N SER A 274 -20.92 15.28 10.20
CA SER A 274 -20.35 14.88 8.91
C SER A 274 -19.98 16.08 8.02
N GLY A 275 -18.68 16.28 7.75
CA GLY A 275 -18.18 17.29 6.79
C GLY A 275 -17.08 18.23 7.32
N GLY A 276 -16.88 18.36 8.63
CA GLY A 276 -15.77 19.12 9.23
C GLY A 276 -14.56 18.25 9.55
N GLY A 277 -13.36 18.86 9.62
CA GLY A 277 -12.10 18.18 9.94
C GLY A 277 -12.11 17.47 11.30
N GLN A 278 -11.19 16.52 11.51
CA GLN A 278 -11.01 15.87 12.81
C GLN A 278 -10.33 16.82 13.81
N ASP A 279 -11.12 17.71 14.44
CA ASP A 279 -10.58 18.62 15.43
C ASP A 279 -10.27 17.90 16.75
N ILE A 280 -9.09 18.17 17.30
CA ILE A 280 -8.60 17.65 18.58
C ILE A 280 -9.01 18.61 19.69
N ILE A 281 -9.34 18.10 20.87
CA ILE A 281 -9.61 18.95 22.03
C ILE A 281 -8.26 19.43 22.58
N GLU A 282 -8.06 20.75 22.65
CA GLU A 282 -6.81 21.38 23.08
C GLU A 282 -6.40 21.03 24.52
N ASN A 283 -7.38 20.77 25.39
CA ASN A 283 -7.17 20.40 26.78
C ASN A 283 -6.92 18.89 26.90
N PRO A 284 -5.68 18.44 27.22
CA PRO A 284 -5.38 17.02 27.37
C PRO A 284 -5.90 16.46 28.70
N ILE A 285 -6.07 15.14 28.74
CA ILE A 285 -6.28 14.41 30.00
C ILE A 285 -4.91 14.09 30.60
N LEU A 286 -4.54 14.82 31.65
CA LEU A 286 -3.25 14.71 32.35
C LEU A 286 -3.22 13.49 33.28
N SER A 287 -4.37 13.12 33.84
CA SER A 287 -4.52 12.00 34.76
C SER A 287 -4.43 10.65 34.03
N ASN A 288 -4.07 9.59 34.76
CA ASN A 288 -4.09 8.21 34.27
C ASN A 288 -5.12 7.34 35.01
N PHE A 289 -5.33 6.10 34.57
CA PHE A 289 -6.31 5.22 35.21
C PHE A 289 -5.95 4.81 36.65
N LYS A 290 -4.66 4.81 37.02
CA LYS A 290 -4.24 4.53 38.40
C LYS A 290 -4.53 5.70 39.35
N GLU A 291 -4.38 6.94 38.88
CA GLU A 291 -4.70 8.17 39.62
C GLU A 291 -6.21 8.43 39.68
N GLY A 292 -6.95 7.97 38.67
CA GLY A 292 -8.37 8.27 38.48
C GLY A 292 -8.58 9.49 37.57
N LEU A 293 -9.78 9.61 37.01
CA LEU A 293 -10.15 10.71 36.11
C LEU A 293 -11.12 11.66 36.83
N SER A 294 -10.93 12.96 36.65
CA SER A 294 -11.94 13.94 37.05
C SER A 294 -13.22 13.81 36.23
N ILE A 295 -14.33 14.39 36.71
CA ILE A 295 -15.62 14.35 36.00
C ILE A 295 -15.51 14.94 34.59
N LEU A 296 -14.76 16.04 34.43
CA LEU A 296 -14.55 16.69 33.14
C LEU A 296 -13.70 15.84 32.20
N GLU A 297 -12.57 15.31 32.67
CA GLU A 297 -11.70 14.43 31.88
C GLU A 297 -12.43 13.14 31.44
N TYR A 298 -13.22 12.56 32.35
CA TYR A 298 -14.05 11.39 32.03
C TYR A 298 -15.08 11.74 30.97
N PHE A 299 -15.80 12.86 31.12
CA PHE A 299 -16.80 13.31 30.15
C PHE A 299 -16.17 13.57 28.76
N ILE A 300 -15.01 14.22 28.69
CA ILE A 300 -14.26 14.41 27.45
C ILE A 300 -13.93 13.05 26.80
N SER A 301 -13.46 12.09 27.59
CA SER A 301 -13.18 10.73 27.11
C SER A 301 -14.41 10.00 26.55
N THR A 302 -15.62 10.26 27.07
CA THR A 302 -16.82 9.53 26.61
C THR A 302 -17.15 9.79 25.15
N HIS A 303 -16.83 10.98 24.64
CA HIS A 303 -17.12 11.35 23.26
C HIS A 303 -16.33 10.49 22.26
N GLY A 304 -15.01 10.35 22.49
CA GLY A 304 -14.15 9.50 21.68
C GLY A 304 -14.57 8.03 21.73
N ALA A 305 -14.87 7.52 22.93
CA ALA A 305 -15.32 6.15 23.12
C ALA A 305 -16.64 5.85 22.39
N ARG A 306 -17.63 6.75 22.50
CA ARG A 306 -18.94 6.60 21.85
C ARG A 306 -18.83 6.63 20.33
N LYS A 307 -18.03 7.56 19.79
CA LYS A 307 -17.77 7.64 18.35
C LYS A 307 -17.12 6.36 17.84
N GLY A 308 -16.09 5.85 18.54
CA GLY A 308 -15.43 4.60 18.17
C GLY A 308 -16.37 3.39 18.12
N LEU A 309 -17.27 3.26 19.11
CA LEU A 309 -18.28 2.19 19.13
C LEU A 309 -19.31 2.33 17.99
N ALA A 310 -19.79 3.55 17.73
CA ALA A 310 -20.73 3.82 16.66
C ALA A 310 -20.13 3.56 15.27
N ASP A 311 -18.91 4.05 15.03
CA ASP A 311 -18.18 3.83 13.78
C ASP A 311 -17.93 2.34 13.53
N THR A 312 -17.56 1.58 14.57
CA THR A 312 -17.39 0.12 14.51
C THR A 312 -18.68 -0.57 14.06
N ALA A 313 -19.82 -0.21 14.65
CA ALA A 313 -21.10 -0.82 14.33
C ALA A 313 -21.56 -0.50 12.90
N LEU A 314 -21.33 0.73 12.42
CA LEU A 314 -21.76 1.16 11.08
C LEU A 314 -20.82 0.66 9.97
N LYS A 315 -19.51 0.85 10.12
CA LYS A 315 -18.53 0.58 9.06
C LYS A 315 -18.29 -0.92 8.79
N THR A 316 -18.67 -1.80 9.72
CA THR A 316 -18.62 -3.25 9.50
C THR A 316 -19.50 -3.67 8.31
N ALA A 317 -20.65 -3.03 8.13
CA ALA A 317 -21.53 -3.29 7.00
C ALA A 317 -20.90 -2.87 5.66
N ASP A 318 -20.23 -1.71 5.63
CA ASP A 318 -19.55 -1.20 4.43
C ASP A 318 -18.40 -2.13 4.00
N ALA A 319 -17.61 -2.63 4.95
CA ALA A 319 -16.54 -3.58 4.68
C ALA A 319 -17.09 -4.91 4.13
N GLY A 320 -18.14 -5.46 4.76
CA GLY A 320 -18.79 -6.68 4.26
C GLY A 320 -19.38 -6.50 2.85
N TYR A 321 -19.94 -5.33 2.57
CA TYR A 321 -20.46 -4.97 1.26
C TYR A 321 -19.35 -4.84 0.20
N LEU A 322 -18.21 -4.25 0.55
CA LEU A 322 -17.03 -4.22 -0.32
C LEU A 322 -16.53 -5.63 -0.63
N THR A 323 -16.38 -6.50 0.38
CA THR A 323 -15.96 -7.89 0.20
C THR A 323 -16.87 -8.63 -0.79
N ARG A 324 -18.19 -8.45 -0.65
CA ARG A 324 -19.16 -9.02 -1.58
C ARG A 324 -18.90 -8.54 -3.02
N ARG A 325 -18.74 -7.22 -3.22
CA ARG A 325 -18.46 -6.64 -4.55
C ARG A 325 -17.15 -7.15 -5.16
N LEU A 326 -16.10 -7.29 -4.35
CA LEU A 326 -14.82 -7.84 -4.79
C LEU A 326 -14.97 -9.28 -5.27
N VAL A 327 -15.70 -10.12 -4.53
CA VAL A 327 -15.98 -11.51 -4.93
C VAL A 327 -16.80 -11.55 -6.22
N ASP A 328 -17.82 -10.70 -6.33
CA ASP A 328 -18.70 -10.67 -7.52
C ASP A 328 -17.93 -10.30 -8.81
N VAL A 329 -16.90 -9.45 -8.71
CA VAL A 329 -16.04 -9.10 -9.85
C VAL A 329 -14.97 -10.17 -10.14
N ALA A 330 -14.39 -10.75 -9.09
CA ALA A 330 -13.21 -11.60 -9.22
C ALA A 330 -13.51 -13.10 -9.30
N GLN A 331 -14.73 -13.55 -8.99
CA GLN A 331 -15.06 -14.99 -8.92
C GLN A 331 -14.62 -15.78 -10.16
N ASP A 332 -14.79 -15.23 -11.37
CA ASP A 332 -14.49 -15.95 -12.62
C ASP A 332 -12.98 -16.12 -12.90
N VAL A 333 -12.14 -15.58 -12.02
CA VAL A 333 -10.68 -15.67 -12.12
C VAL A 333 -10.18 -16.97 -11.47
N VAL A 334 -9.97 -17.98 -12.31
CA VAL A 334 -9.45 -19.31 -11.96
C VAL A 334 -8.14 -19.56 -12.70
N ILE A 335 -7.26 -20.41 -12.15
CA ILE A 335 -6.09 -20.88 -12.89
C ILE A 335 -6.51 -21.89 -13.96
N THR A 336 -6.29 -21.56 -15.23
CA THR A 336 -6.75 -22.39 -16.37
C THR A 336 -5.63 -23.08 -17.13
N ALA A 337 -4.40 -22.57 -17.04
CA ALA A 337 -3.23 -23.08 -17.75
C ALA A 337 -1.96 -22.91 -16.90
N GLU A 338 -0.87 -23.61 -17.24
CA GLU A 338 0.40 -23.46 -16.53
C GLU A 338 1.15 -22.18 -16.96
N ASP A 339 1.24 -21.94 -18.27
CA ASP A 339 1.96 -20.81 -18.86
C ASP A 339 1.14 -20.19 -19.99
N CYS A 340 1.08 -18.86 -20.05
CA CYS A 340 0.44 -18.13 -21.15
C CYS A 340 1.44 -17.63 -22.19
N GLY A 341 2.75 -17.84 -22.00
CA GLY A 341 3.79 -17.42 -22.95
C GLY A 341 4.10 -15.92 -22.99
N THR A 342 3.49 -15.10 -22.13
CA THR A 342 3.76 -13.65 -22.09
C THR A 342 5.23 -13.37 -21.78
N LEU A 343 5.83 -12.47 -22.57
CA LEU A 343 7.18 -11.94 -22.36
C LEU A 343 7.16 -10.62 -21.58
N ARG A 344 5.98 -10.17 -21.12
CA ARG A 344 5.80 -8.90 -20.41
C ARG A 344 5.77 -9.14 -18.91
N GLY A 345 6.56 -8.38 -18.16
CA GLY A 345 6.52 -8.35 -16.70
C GLY A 345 6.14 -6.99 -16.13
N LEU A 346 6.16 -6.94 -14.81
CA LEU A 346 6.21 -5.71 -14.02
C LEU A 346 7.60 -5.60 -13.42
N ILE A 347 8.11 -4.38 -13.37
CA ILE A 347 9.39 -4.08 -12.73
C ILE A 347 9.14 -3.97 -11.23
N ALA A 348 9.65 -4.93 -10.46
CA ALA A 348 9.60 -4.89 -9.01
C ALA A 348 10.85 -4.18 -8.47
N THR A 349 10.62 -3.18 -7.61
CA THR A 349 11.66 -2.42 -6.90
C THR A 349 11.37 -2.40 -5.40
N ASP A 350 12.39 -2.04 -4.61
CA ASP A 350 12.22 -1.69 -3.20
C ASP A 350 11.14 -0.61 -3.04
N LEU A 351 10.22 -0.83 -2.12
CA LEU A 351 9.22 0.19 -1.82
C LEU A 351 9.78 1.16 -0.79
N VAL A 352 10.21 2.31 -1.28
CA VAL A 352 10.75 3.41 -0.48
C VAL A 352 9.66 4.45 -0.26
N LYS A 353 9.34 4.76 1.00
CA LYS A 353 8.45 5.89 1.36
C LYS A 353 9.16 6.82 2.31
N ASN A 354 9.14 8.12 2.01
CA ASN A 354 9.87 9.13 2.78
C ASN A 354 11.31 8.67 3.06
N GLU A 355 11.91 8.02 2.06
CA GLU A 355 13.28 7.51 2.11
C GLU A 355 13.53 6.43 3.20
N GLU A 356 12.49 5.78 3.75
CA GLU A 356 12.56 4.53 4.51
C GLU A 356 12.11 3.35 3.64
N VAL A 357 12.87 2.24 3.67
CA VAL A 357 12.48 1.00 2.99
C VAL A 357 11.37 0.32 3.79
N VAL A 358 10.14 0.43 3.28
CA VAL A 358 8.95 -0.18 3.91
C VAL A 358 8.91 -1.67 3.64
N GLU A 359 9.30 -2.06 2.42
CA GLU A 359 9.36 -3.44 1.99
C GLU A 359 10.54 -3.66 1.03
N THR A 360 11.32 -4.70 1.30
CA THR A 360 12.48 -5.06 0.49
C THR A 360 12.05 -5.79 -0.78
N LEU A 361 12.89 -5.70 -1.80
CA LEU A 361 12.74 -6.33 -3.09
C LEU A 361 12.55 -7.84 -2.92
N SER A 362 13.35 -8.46 -2.06
CA SER A 362 13.28 -9.87 -1.70
C SER A 362 11.90 -10.31 -1.21
N ALA A 363 11.18 -9.46 -0.47
CA ALA A 363 9.84 -9.77 0.03
C ALA A 363 8.78 -9.62 -1.07
N ARG A 364 8.91 -8.63 -1.96
CA ARG A 364 7.95 -8.39 -3.06
C ARG A 364 8.02 -9.45 -4.15
N ILE A 365 9.23 -9.92 -4.47
CA ILE A 365 9.44 -10.91 -5.54
C ILE A 365 9.22 -12.35 -5.09
N LEU A 366 9.16 -12.61 -3.78
CA LEU A 366 9.03 -13.97 -3.24
C LEU A 366 7.79 -14.68 -3.81
N GLY A 367 8.00 -15.87 -4.38
CA GLY A 367 6.95 -16.69 -4.96
C GLY A 367 6.38 -16.14 -6.27
N ARG A 368 7.05 -15.18 -6.93
CA ARG A 368 6.76 -14.78 -8.31
C ARG A 368 7.68 -15.51 -9.30
N THR A 369 7.37 -15.39 -10.58
CA THR A 369 8.17 -15.98 -11.67
C THR A 369 8.95 -14.88 -12.38
N VAL A 370 10.24 -15.06 -12.64
CA VAL A 370 11.05 -14.08 -13.39
C VAL A 370 10.74 -14.14 -14.90
N VAL A 371 10.82 -12.99 -15.57
CA VAL A 371 10.69 -12.92 -17.04
C VAL A 371 12.04 -13.17 -17.71
N HIS A 372 13.09 -12.54 -17.19
CA HIS A 372 14.44 -12.58 -17.73
C HIS A 372 15.41 -13.27 -16.77
N ASP A 373 16.54 -13.74 -17.30
CA ASP A 373 17.63 -14.31 -16.53
C ASP A 373 18.21 -13.23 -15.60
N VAL A 374 18.29 -13.52 -14.30
CA VAL A 374 18.84 -12.57 -13.32
C VAL A 374 20.28 -12.98 -13.00
N VAL A 375 21.23 -12.13 -13.38
CA VAL A 375 22.66 -12.35 -13.16
C VAL A 375 23.20 -11.39 -12.10
N HIS A 376 24.12 -11.87 -11.28
CA HIS A 376 24.76 -11.04 -10.27
C HIS A 376 25.72 -10.04 -10.94
N PRO A 377 25.57 -8.71 -10.76
CA PRO A 377 26.32 -7.71 -11.53
C PRO A 377 27.84 -7.78 -11.38
N GLN A 378 28.34 -8.15 -10.19
CA GLN A 378 29.78 -8.18 -9.90
C GLN A 378 30.47 -9.52 -10.23
N THR A 379 29.75 -10.65 -10.11
CA THR A 379 30.35 -11.99 -10.27
C THR A 379 30.03 -12.59 -11.64
N GLY A 380 28.99 -12.11 -12.31
CA GLY A 380 28.48 -12.67 -13.57
C GLY A 380 27.80 -14.04 -13.41
N GLU A 381 27.56 -14.48 -12.17
CA GLU A 381 26.89 -15.75 -11.88
C GLU A 381 25.38 -15.61 -12.11
N LEU A 382 24.78 -16.62 -12.75
CA LEU A 382 23.34 -16.72 -12.93
C LEU A 382 22.69 -17.08 -11.61
N ILE A 383 21.82 -16.21 -11.09
CA ILE A 383 21.08 -16.46 -9.83
C ILE A 383 19.84 -17.30 -10.10
N ILE A 384 19.06 -16.94 -11.12
CA ILE A 384 17.82 -17.62 -11.51
C ILE A 384 17.58 -17.49 -13.01
N ALA A 385 17.11 -18.56 -13.65
CA ALA A 385 16.80 -18.56 -15.07
C ALA A 385 15.38 -18.04 -15.36
N SER A 386 15.18 -17.52 -16.56
CA SER A 386 13.89 -17.05 -17.06
C SER A 386 12.79 -18.11 -16.94
N GLY A 387 11.64 -17.72 -16.42
CA GLY A 387 10.48 -18.60 -16.24
C GLY A 387 10.52 -19.49 -15.01
N GLU A 388 11.55 -19.40 -14.17
CA GLU A 388 11.61 -20.08 -12.87
C GLU A 388 10.95 -19.26 -11.75
N THR A 389 10.46 -19.97 -10.73
CA THR A 389 9.82 -19.36 -9.56
C THR A 389 10.86 -18.98 -8.52
N ILE A 390 10.71 -17.79 -7.93
CA ILE A 390 11.62 -17.28 -6.92
C ILE A 390 11.27 -17.88 -5.56
N ASP A 391 12.15 -18.74 -5.07
CA ASP A 391 12.12 -19.32 -3.73
C ASP A 391 12.86 -18.44 -2.71
N GLU A 392 12.76 -18.76 -1.42
CA GLU A 392 13.36 -18.00 -0.32
C GLU A 392 14.89 -17.84 -0.47
N ALA A 393 15.58 -18.88 -0.93
CA ALA A 393 17.03 -18.85 -1.13
C ALA A 393 17.42 -17.90 -2.27
N THR A 394 16.73 -17.98 -3.41
CA THR A 394 16.94 -17.07 -4.56
C THR A 394 16.55 -15.63 -4.23
N ALA A 395 15.46 -15.41 -3.48
CA ALA A 395 15.06 -14.08 -3.04
C ALA A 395 16.11 -13.45 -2.10
N ALA A 396 16.71 -14.25 -1.20
CA ALA A 396 17.80 -13.80 -0.35
C ALA A 396 19.08 -13.53 -1.14
N ALA A 397 19.40 -14.35 -2.15
CA ALA A 397 20.53 -14.11 -3.04
C ALA A 397 20.38 -12.80 -3.82
N ILE A 398 19.19 -12.52 -4.36
CA ILE A 398 18.87 -11.24 -5.02
C ILE A 398 18.96 -10.08 -4.02
N GLY A 399 18.37 -10.21 -2.83
CA GLY A 399 18.40 -9.15 -1.82
C GLY A 399 19.80 -8.84 -1.24
N ASN A 400 20.71 -9.81 -1.24
CA ASN A 400 22.11 -9.60 -0.85
C ASN A 400 22.99 -9.08 -2.00
N SER A 401 22.49 -9.16 -3.23
CA SER A 401 23.16 -8.63 -4.42
C SER A 401 22.84 -7.15 -4.61
N PRO A 402 23.67 -6.39 -5.34
CA PRO A 402 23.41 -4.97 -5.63
C PRO A 402 22.35 -4.77 -6.73
N ILE A 403 21.35 -5.67 -6.82
CA ILE A 403 20.27 -5.59 -7.81
C ILE A 403 19.13 -4.78 -7.19
N GLU A 404 18.76 -3.68 -7.86
CA GLU A 404 17.71 -2.76 -7.39
C GLU A 404 16.34 -3.06 -7.99
N GLU A 405 16.32 -3.67 -9.18
CA GLU A 405 15.09 -3.96 -9.92
C GLU A 405 15.10 -5.37 -10.54
N VAL A 406 13.95 -6.03 -10.52
CA VAL A 406 13.75 -7.34 -11.16
C VAL A 406 12.41 -7.36 -11.89
N GLU A 407 12.43 -7.77 -13.16
CA GLU A 407 11.21 -7.94 -13.93
C GLU A 407 10.55 -9.30 -13.65
N VAL A 408 9.34 -9.23 -13.07
CA VAL A 408 8.56 -10.39 -12.63
C VAL A 408 7.25 -10.49 -13.41
N ARG A 409 6.80 -11.71 -13.65
CA ARG A 409 5.46 -11.94 -14.22
C ARG A 409 4.40 -11.54 -13.20
N SER A 410 3.29 -11.04 -13.72
CA SER A 410 2.15 -10.57 -12.93
C SER A 410 0.84 -11.06 -13.53
N VAL A 411 -0.20 -11.09 -12.71
CA VAL A 411 -1.57 -11.32 -13.17
C VAL A 411 -2.01 -10.25 -14.17
N LEU A 412 -1.49 -9.01 -14.04
CA LEU A 412 -1.80 -7.86 -14.90
C LEU A 412 -1.31 -8.05 -16.34
N THR A 413 -0.15 -8.67 -16.54
CA THR A 413 0.48 -8.89 -17.85
C THR A 413 0.12 -10.23 -18.49
N CYS A 414 -0.74 -11.01 -17.83
CA CYS A 414 -1.15 -12.32 -18.29
C CYS A 414 -2.07 -12.22 -19.53
N GLU A 415 -1.69 -12.93 -20.60
CA GLU A 415 -2.39 -12.92 -21.89
C GLU A 415 -3.45 -14.02 -22.01
N GLN A 416 -3.69 -14.76 -20.94
CA GLN A 416 -4.70 -15.82 -20.94
C GLN A 416 -6.11 -15.24 -21.14
N ARG A 417 -6.83 -15.75 -22.15
CA ARG A 417 -8.17 -15.25 -22.53
C ARG A 417 -9.22 -15.46 -21.43
N HIS A 418 -9.17 -16.60 -20.75
CA HIS A 418 -10.06 -16.94 -19.64
C HIS A 418 -9.26 -17.36 -18.41
N GLY A 419 -9.47 -16.68 -17.29
CA GLY A 419 -8.70 -16.90 -16.07
C GLY A 419 -7.25 -16.42 -16.17
N VAL A 420 -6.36 -17.08 -15.43
CA VAL A 420 -4.93 -16.73 -15.32
C VAL A 420 -4.10 -17.99 -15.49
N CYS A 421 -2.85 -17.85 -15.95
CA CYS A 421 -1.91 -18.97 -15.91
C CYS A 421 -1.18 -19.06 -14.56
N ALA A 422 -0.70 -20.25 -14.23
CA ALA A 422 0.00 -20.51 -12.98
C ALA A 422 1.27 -19.65 -12.84
N LYS A 423 2.09 -19.52 -13.89
CA LYS A 423 3.33 -18.74 -13.85
C LYS A 423 3.13 -17.23 -13.63
N CYS A 424 2.05 -16.64 -14.13
CA CYS A 424 1.74 -15.23 -13.90
C CYS A 424 1.25 -14.95 -12.46
N TYR A 425 0.60 -15.92 -11.83
CA TYR A 425 0.17 -15.82 -10.42
C TYR A 425 1.29 -16.19 -9.43
N GLY A 426 2.09 -17.18 -9.81
CA GLY A 426 3.19 -17.74 -9.02
C GLY A 426 2.72 -18.69 -7.92
N ARG A 427 3.38 -18.59 -6.77
CA ARG A 427 3.17 -19.44 -5.60
C ARG A 427 1.84 -19.11 -4.91
N ASN A 428 1.10 -20.16 -4.55
CA ASN A 428 -0.01 -20.09 -3.63
C ASN A 428 0.52 -19.92 -2.20
N LEU A 429 0.09 -18.82 -1.56
CA LEU A 429 0.57 -18.41 -0.24
C LEU A 429 0.01 -19.28 0.89
N ALA A 430 -1.12 -19.95 0.70
CA ALA A 430 -1.71 -20.82 1.73
C ALA A 430 -0.99 -22.17 1.84
N THR A 431 -0.48 -22.70 0.73
CA THR A 431 0.18 -24.01 0.67
C THR A 431 1.70 -23.91 0.56
N GLY A 432 2.22 -22.74 0.20
CA GLY A 432 3.63 -22.55 -0.06
C GLY A 432 4.12 -23.34 -1.29
N ARG A 433 3.25 -23.65 -2.25
CA ARG A 433 3.61 -24.35 -3.50
C ARG A 433 3.14 -23.56 -4.71
N MET A 434 3.61 -23.95 -5.90
CA MET A 434 3.09 -23.38 -7.14
C MET A 434 1.57 -23.59 -7.23
N VAL A 435 0.85 -22.56 -7.67
CA VAL A 435 -0.61 -22.61 -7.79
C VAL A 435 -1.03 -23.71 -8.77
N GLN A 436 -2.10 -24.42 -8.45
CA GLN A 436 -2.57 -25.55 -9.26
C GLN A 436 -3.69 -25.13 -10.22
N ILE A 437 -3.82 -25.86 -11.33
CA ILE A 437 -4.93 -25.69 -12.27
C ILE A 437 -6.25 -25.96 -11.55
N GLY A 438 -7.24 -25.09 -11.76
CA GLY A 438 -8.53 -25.14 -11.09
C GLY A 438 -8.61 -24.29 -9.82
N GLU A 439 -7.50 -23.75 -9.31
CA GLU A 439 -7.53 -22.94 -8.09
C GLU A 439 -8.25 -21.60 -8.29
N ALA A 440 -9.22 -21.30 -7.42
CA ALA A 440 -10.09 -20.12 -7.50
C ALA A 440 -9.43 -18.86 -6.92
N VAL A 441 -8.33 -18.43 -7.54
CA VAL A 441 -7.50 -17.30 -7.06
C VAL A 441 -8.26 -15.98 -6.94
N GLY A 442 -9.30 -15.78 -7.74
CA GLY A 442 -10.17 -14.61 -7.68
C GLY A 442 -10.92 -14.45 -6.36
N VAL A 443 -11.52 -15.55 -5.88
CA VAL A 443 -12.23 -15.56 -4.59
C VAL A 443 -11.25 -15.40 -3.43
N ILE A 444 -10.09 -16.06 -3.52
CA ILE A 444 -9.02 -15.94 -2.51
C ILE A 444 -8.53 -14.49 -2.42
N ALA A 445 -8.31 -13.83 -3.56
CA ALA A 445 -7.88 -12.43 -3.61
C ALA A 445 -8.92 -11.49 -2.99
N ALA A 446 -10.19 -11.64 -3.38
CA ALA A 446 -11.28 -10.83 -2.86
C ALA A 446 -11.44 -10.98 -1.33
N GLN A 447 -11.33 -12.20 -0.80
CA GLN A 447 -11.39 -12.45 0.64
C GLN A 447 -10.16 -11.92 1.38
N SER A 448 -8.97 -12.07 0.80
CA SER A 448 -7.70 -11.60 1.37
C SER A 448 -7.64 -10.07 1.49
N ILE A 449 -8.38 -9.35 0.64
CA ILE A 449 -8.55 -7.89 0.72
C ILE A 449 -9.71 -7.54 1.67
N GLY A 450 -10.84 -8.22 1.51
CA GLY A 450 -12.09 -7.89 2.20
C GLY A 450 -12.09 -8.18 3.71
N GLU A 451 -11.55 -9.32 4.17
CA GLU A 451 -11.52 -9.69 5.59
C GLU A 451 -10.72 -8.66 6.41
N PRO A 452 -9.48 -8.29 6.04
CA PRO A 452 -8.76 -7.23 6.73
C PRO A 452 -9.39 -5.85 6.55
N GLY A 453 -10.18 -5.64 5.49
CA GLY A 453 -10.96 -4.41 5.28
C GLY A 453 -11.89 -4.08 6.45
N THR A 454 -12.45 -5.11 7.10
CA THR A 454 -13.21 -4.92 8.36
C THR A 454 -12.30 -4.41 9.48
N GLN A 455 -11.08 -4.94 9.59
CA GLN A 455 -10.10 -4.52 10.60
C GLN A 455 -9.63 -3.08 10.41
N LEU A 456 -9.57 -2.55 9.18
CA LEU A 456 -9.27 -1.13 8.92
C LEU A 456 -10.26 -0.21 9.64
N THR A 457 -11.53 -0.64 9.73
CA THR A 457 -12.60 0.13 10.37
C THR A 457 -12.64 -0.07 11.89
N LEU A 458 -12.22 -1.24 12.37
CA LEU A 458 -12.20 -1.61 13.79
C LEU A 458 -10.94 -1.11 14.52
N ARG A 459 -9.76 -1.12 13.88
CA ARG A 459 -8.51 -0.62 14.50
C ARG A 459 -8.50 0.89 14.68
N THR A 460 -9.34 1.61 13.93
CA THR A 460 -9.64 3.02 14.21
C THR A 460 -10.21 3.22 15.62
N PHE A 461 -10.70 2.19 16.32
CA PHE A 461 -11.12 2.28 17.73
C PHE A 461 -9.95 2.50 18.68
N HIS A 462 -8.84 1.77 18.49
CA HIS A 462 -7.68 1.81 19.38
C HIS A 462 -6.84 3.08 19.18
N VAL A 463 -6.84 3.59 17.95
CA VAL A 463 -6.16 4.83 17.56
C VAL A 463 -7.10 6.04 17.70
N GLY A 464 -8.40 5.90 17.46
CA GLY A 464 -9.37 7.00 17.43
C GLY A 464 -9.67 7.67 18.78
N GLY A 465 -9.16 7.10 19.88
CA GLY A 465 -9.11 7.78 21.17
C GLY A 465 -7.95 8.75 21.30
N VAL A 466 -6.83 8.55 20.57
CA VAL A 466 -5.58 9.30 20.73
C VAL A 466 -5.17 9.85 19.36
N ALA A 467 -5.29 11.16 19.18
CA ALA A 467 -4.80 11.79 17.96
C ALA A 467 -3.27 11.83 17.96
N GLY A 468 -2.64 10.97 17.16
CA GLY A 468 -1.22 11.06 16.83
C GLY A 468 -1.09 11.65 15.44
N LYS A 469 -0.74 12.93 15.32
CA LYS A 469 -0.36 13.51 14.04
C LYS A 469 1.05 12.98 13.73
N ILE A 470 1.24 12.39 12.55
CA ILE A 470 2.58 12.05 12.06
C ILE A 470 3.25 13.40 11.82
N THR A 471 4.34 13.69 12.53
CA THR A 471 5.16 14.89 12.29
C THR A 471 5.65 14.85 10.85
N GLU A 472 5.26 15.85 10.05
CA GLU A 472 5.77 16.02 8.69
C GLU A 472 7.25 16.39 8.74
N ASP A 473 8.05 15.79 7.86
CA ASP A 473 9.46 16.15 7.72
C ASP A 473 9.56 17.60 7.24
N SER A 474 10.15 18.46 8.07
CA SER A 474 10.39 19.88 7.78
C SER A 474 11.82 20.14 7.33
N GLN A 475 12.63 19.09 7.23
CA GLN A 475 14.06 19.17 6.93
C GLN A 475 14.54 17.94 6.14
N VAL A 476 15.54 18.16 5.29
CA VAL A 476 16.26 17.11 4.56
C VAL A 476 17.68 17.04 5.10
N THR A 477 18.11 15.83 5.47
CA THR A 477 19.46 15.55 5.95
C THR A 477 20.14 14.53 5.06
N ALA A 478 21.46 14.66 4.85
CA ALA A 478 22.23 13.74 4.02
C ALA A 478 22.24 12.34 4.66
N LYS A 479 21.78 11.31 3.95
CA LYS A 479 21.76 9.92 4.47
C LYS A 479 23.04 9.13 4.24
N TYR A 480 23.77 9.52 3.20
CA TYR A 480 25.02 8.90 2.79
C TYR A 480 26.12 9.95 2.65
N ASP A 481 27.36 9.50 2.79
CA ASP A 481 28.51 10.33 2.46
C ASP A 481 28.62 10.41 0.93
N GLY A 482 28.71 11.62 0.38
CA GLY A 482 28.74 11.78 -1.07
C GLY A 482 28.90 13.22 -1.51
N ARG A 483 28.94 13.44 -2.83
CA ARG A 483 28.90 14.78 -3.44
C ARG A 483 27.45 15.17 -3.70
N LEU A 484 27.04 16.31 -3.16
CA LEU A 484 25.72 16.86 -3.42
C LEU A 484 25.72 17.58 -4.79
N GLU A 485 25.03 17.01 -5.78
CA GLU A 485 24.71 17.65 -7.05
C GLU A 485 23.29 18.19 -6.97
N VAL A 486 23.06 19.39 -7.51
CA VAL A 486 21.74 20.02 -7.50
C VAL A 486 21.47 20.56 -8.89
N ASP A 487 20.44 20.03 -9.53
CA ASP A 487 19.97 20.46 -10.84
C ASP A 487 19.00 21.65 -10.68
N GLU A 488 19.12 22.64 -11.56
CA GLU A 488 18.24 23.82 -11.64
C GLU A 488 18.16 24.72 -10.39
N LEU A 489 19.23 24.76 -9.58
CA LEU A 489 19.27 25.59 -8.35
C LEU A 489 19.37 27.09 -8.64
N ARG A 490 18.33 27.83 -8.24
CA ARG A 490 18.32 29.30 -8.10
C ARG A 490 18.06 29.69 -6.65
N THR A 491 18.99 30.42 -6.03
CA THR A 491 18.91 30.86 -4.63
C THR A 491 19.13 32.36 -4.47
N VAL A 492 18.61 32.91 -3.36
CA VAL A 492 18.93 34.27 -2.88
C VAL A 492 19.40 34.19 -1.43
N ARG A 493 20.41 35.00 -1.08
CA ARG A 493 20.97 35.03 0.27
C ARG A 493 20.08 35.81 1.23
N LYS A 494 19.79 35.23 2.39
CA LYS A 494 19.03 35.86 3.48
C LYS A 494 19.61 35.45 4.84
N LYS A 495 19.44 36.28 5.87
CA LYS A 495 19.77 35.91 7.24
C LYS A 495 18.59 35.18 7.91
N ASP A 496 18.86 34.05 8.54
CA ASP A 496 17.88 33.27 9.30
C ASP A 496 17.44 33.99 10.60
N ARG A 497 16.37 33.53 11.27
CA ARG A 497 15.90 33.99 12.60
C ARG A 497 16.98 33.92 13.69
N LYS A 498 18.03 33.10 13.49
CA LYS A 498 19.20 32.97 14.37
C LYS A 498 20.40 33.85 13.96
N GLY A 499 20.29 34.60 12.86
CA GLY A 499 21.33 35.49 12.35
C GLY A 499 22.40 34.84 11.47
N GLU A 500 22.22 33.57 11.07
CA GLU A 500 23.13 32.85 10.16
C GLU A 500 22.78 33.12 8.68
N ASP A 501 23.79 33.17 7.80
CA ASP A 501 23.58 33.33 6.36
C ASP A 501 23.02 32.04 5.76
N ALA A 502 21.77 32.06 5.30
CA ALA A 502 21.09 30.96 4.65
C ALA A 502 20.71 31.35 3.21
N GLU A 503 20.65 30.37 2.31
CA GLU A 503 20.24 30.59 0.92
C GLU A 503 18.78 30.14 0.75
N VAL A 504 17.89 31.04 0.34
CA VAL A 504 16.48 30.72 0.10
C VAL A 504 16.31 30.25 -1.34
N VAL A 505 15.70 29.07 -1.53
CA VAL A 505 15.46 28.48 -2.85
C VAL A 505 14.27 29.15 -3.54
N ILE A 506 14.49 29.64 -4.76
CA ILE A 506 13.50 30.33 -5.60
C ILE A 506 13.05 29.45 -6.79
N SER A 507 13.72 28.33 -7.00
CA SER A 507 13.43 27.38 -8.07
C SER A 507 12.38 26.37 -7.59
N ARG A 508 11.36 26.10 -8.42
CA ARG A 508 10.28 25.14 -8.10
C ARG A 508 10.59 23.70 -8.51
N SER A 509 11.53 23.50 -9.44
CA SER A 509 11.91 22.19 -10.01
C SER A 509 13.29 21.71 -9.55
N THR A 510 13.78 22.22 -8.42
CA THR A 510 15.12 21.89 -7.91
C THR A 510 15.20 20.43 -7.48
N GLU A 511 16.01 19.63 -8.17
CA GLU A 511 16.33 18.26 -7.78
C GLU A 511 17.73 18.22 -7.17
N MET A 512 17.86 17.58 -6.00
CA MET A 512 19.16 17.24 -5.43
C MET A 512 19.47 15.76 -5.61
N ARG A 513 20.74 15.47 -5.89
CA ARG A 513 21.29 14.12 -6.01
C ARG A 513 22.53 14.01 -5.12
N ILE A 514 22.61 12.97 -4.30
CA ILE A 514 23.84 12.62 -3.59
C ILE A 514 24.54 11.55 -4.41
N VAL A 515 25.73 11.85 -4.93
CA VAL A 515 26.50 10.96 -5.79
C VAL A 515 27.69 10.39 -5.02
N ASP A 516 27.94 9.10 -5.15
CA ASP A 516 29.16 8.49 -4.61
C ASP A 516 30.39 9.02 -5.36
N ASN A 517 31.41 9.46 -4.62
CA ASN A 517 32.64 10.01 -5.19
C ASN A 517 33.45 8.98 -5.99
N ASN A 518 33.32 7.68 -5.67
CA ASN A 518 34.15 6.63 -6.28
C ASN A 518 33.49 6.02 -7.53
N THR A 519 32.18 5.79 -7.48
CA THR A 519 31.45 5.09 -8.54
C THR A 519 30.68 6.01 -9.48
N GLY A 520 30.44 7.27 -9.08
CA GLY A 520 29.58 8.18 -9.85
C GLY A 520 28.11 7.78 -9.85
N ILE A 521 27.73 6.77 -9.05
CA ILE A 521 26.35 6.30 -8.90
C ILE A 521 25.59 7.29 -8.02
N VAL A 522 24.37 7.62 -8.43
CA VAL A 522 23.44 8.44 -7.64
C VAL A 522 22.90 7.58 -6.49
N LEU A 523 23.24 7.94 -5.25
CA LEU A 523 22.82 7.25 -4.03
C LEU A 523 21.44 7.70 -3.53
N THR A 524 21.08 8.96 -3.75
CA THR A 524 19.80 9.52 -3.28
C THR A 524 19.40 10.66 -4.19
N THR A 525 18.12 10.71 -4.56
CA THR A 525 17.52 11.83 -5.30
C THR A 525 16.35 12.34 -4.48
N SER A 526 16.31 13.65 -4.19
CA SER A 526 15.19 14.27 -3.50
C SER A 526 14.87 15.65 -4.10
N HIS A 527 13.62 16.09 -4.00
CA HIS A 527 13.19 17.41 -4.44
C HIS A 527 13.37 18.45 -3.34
N ILE A 528 13.86 19.64 -3.68
CA ILE A 528 13.97 20.75 -2.74
C ILE A 528 12.78 21.71 -2.96
N PRO A 529 11.89 21.90 -1.96
CA PRO A 529 10.70 22.71 -2.14
C PRO A 529 11.03 24.20 -2.28
N TYR A 530 10.19 24.90 -3.05
CA TYR A 530 10.27 26.36 -3.19
C TYR A 530 10.12 27.06 -1.83
N GLY A 531 11.02 28.00 -1.57
CA GLY A 531 11.10 28.74 -0.31
C GLY A 531 11.77 27.99 0.83
N ALA A 532 12.35 26.82 0.58
CA ALA A 532 13.22 26.16 1.55
C ALA A 532 14.48 26.98 1.81
N MET A 533 14.91 26.97 3.07
CA MET A 533 16.21 27.45 3.53
C MET A 533 17.24 26.36 3.22
N PHE A 534 18.13 26.64 2.28
CA PHE A 534 19.22 25.78 1.85
C PHE A 534 20.51 26.15 2.60
N TYR A 535 21.05 25.20 3.34
CA TYR A 535 22.24 25.36 4.19
C TYR A 535 23.49 24.73 3.56
N ALA A 536 23.32 23.70 2.74
CA ALA A 536 24.41 23.09 1.97
C ALA A 536 24.82 23.97 0.78
N LYS A 537 26.01 23.74 0.19
CA LYS A 537 26.41 24.36 -1.08
C LYS A 537 26.41 23.30 -2.17
N ALA A 538 25.93 23.63 -3.37
CA ALA A 538 25.97 22.72 -4.51
C ALA A 538 27.43 22.32 -4.85
N GLY A 539 27.66 21.03 -5.09
CA GLY A 539 28.96 20.44 -5.36
C GLY A 539 29.82 20.13 -4.12
N LYS A 540 29.36 20.46 -2.91
CA LYS A 540 30.08 20.16 -1.66
C LYS A 540 29.98 18.67 -1.32
N GLN A 541 31.04 18.12 -0.72
CA GLN A 541 30.96 16.83 -0.03
C GLN A 541 30.11 16.99 1.23
N VAL A 542 29.05 16.18 1.32
CA VAL A 542 28.17 16.10 2.48
C VAL A 542 28.48 14.83 3.27
N LYS A 543 28.41 14.93 4.60
CA LYS A 543 28.51 13.78 5.50
C LYS A 543 27.13 13.31 5.91
N LYS A 544 27.00 12.02 6.21
CA LYS A 544 25.80 11.44 6.81
C LYS A 544 25.37 12.22 8.06
N GLY A 545 24.13 12.71 8.05
CA GLY A 545 23.50 13.52 9.09
C GLY A 545 23.62 15.04 8.90
N GLU A 546 24.31 15.53 7.86
CA GLU A 546 24.43 16.97 7.59
C GLU A 546 23.09 17.54 7.08
N LEU A 547 22.66 18.67 7.63
CA LEU A 547 21.43 19.36 7.23
C LEU A 547 21.62 20.00 5.84
N ILE A 548 20.75 19.64 4.89
CA ILE A 548 20.79 20.17 3.52
C ILE A 548 19.83 21.35 3.39
N CYS A 549 18.56 21.15 3.73
CA CYS A 549 17.55 22.20 3.69
C CYS A 549 16.47 22.04 4.77
N GLN A 550 15.79 23.14 5.09
CA GLN A 550 14.67 23.21 6.03
C GLN A 550 13.58 24.14 5.51
N TRP A 551 12.31 23.87 5.81
CA TRP A 551 11.18 24.73 5.44
C TRP A 551 10.07 24.72 6.51
N ASP A 552 9.10 25.62 6.34
CA ASP A 552 7.87 25.62 7.16
C ASP A 552 6.92 24.49 6.68
N PRO A 553 6.63 23.47 7.52
CA PRO A 553 5.76 22.37 7.12
C PRO A 553 4.30 22.81 6.93
N TYR A 554 3.86 23.87 7.62
CA TYR A 554 2.45 24.26 7.66
C TYR A 554 2.05 25.24 6.56
N ASN A 555 3.01 25.97 5.99
CA ASN A 555 2.74 27.02 5.03
C ASN A 555 3.59 26.85 3.76
N ALA A 556 2.94 26.86 2.60
CA ALA A 556 3.61 27.13 1.34
C ALA A 556 3.77 28.65 1.24
N VAL A 557 4.94 29.10 0.83
CA VAL A 557 5.26 30.53 0.78
C VAL A 557 5.35 31.00 -0.66
N ILE A 558 4.94 32.25 -0.93
CA ILE A 558 5.31 32.98 -2.15
C ILE A 558 6.36 34.00 -1.76
N ILE A 559 7.52 33.96 -2.41
CA ILE A 559 8.69 34.75 -2.06
C ILE A 559 9.00 35.75 -3.19
N SER A 560 9.43 36.94 -2.80
CA SER A 560 9.94 37.94 -3.72
C SER A 560 11.28 37.52 -4.32
N GLU A 561 11.37 37.39 -5.64
CA GLU A 561 12.64 37.08 -6.32
C GLU A 561 13.57 38.28 -6.47
N LEU A 562 13.02 39.49 -6.48
CA LEU A 562 13.72 40.72 -6.82
C LEU A 562 13.34 41.83 -5.82
N PRO A 563 14.27 42.72 -5.46
CA PRO A 563 13.94 43.84 -4.60
C PRO A 563 13.06 44.86 -5.33
N GLY A 564 12.11 45.47 -4.63
CA GLY A 564 11.24 46.48 -5.23
C GLY A 564 10.16 47.00 -4.29
N VAL A 565 9.24 47.78 -4.85
CA VAL A 565 8.05 48.29 -4.12
C VAL A 565 6.84 47.47 -4.53
N LEU A 566 6.09 46.96 -3.56
CA LEU A 566 4.88 46.19 -3.81
C LEU A 566 3.73 47.08 -4.26
N ALA A 567 2.98 46.61 -5.26
CA ALA A 567 1.73 47.20 -5.69
C ALA A 567 0.65 46.12 -5.79
N PHE A 568 -0.46 46.32 -5.08
CA PHE A 568 -1.60 45.42 -5.12
C PHE A 568 -2.44 45.66 -6.37
N GLU A 569 -2.79 44.57 -7.07
CA GLU A 569 -3.68 44.61 -8.23
C GLU A 569 -4.89 43.71 -7.97
N ASN A 570 -6.10 44.28 -8.11
CA ASN A 570 -7.37 43.60 -7.84
C ASN A 570 -7.45 42.97 -6.44
N ILE A 571 -6.83 43.60 -5.44
CA ILE A 571 -6.96 43.23 -4.02
C ILE A 571 -7.85 44.30 -3.36
N GLU A 572 -9.16 44.07 -3.48
CA GLU A 572 -10.24 44.90 -2.93
C GLU A 572 -10.97 44.17 -1.79
N GLU A 573 -11.22 44.91 -0.72
CA GLU A 573 -11.87 44.43 0.50
C GLU A 573 -13.30 43.98 0.21
N SER A 574 -13.73 42.86 0.80
CA SER A 574 -15.05 42.22 0.62
C SER A 574 -15.35 41.66 -0.78
N ILE A 575 -14.48 41.88 -1.77
CA ILE A 575 -14.64 41.36 -3.15
C ILE A 575 -13.60 40.28 -3.48
N THR A 576 -12.34 40.48 -3.08
CA THR A 576 -11.22 39.57 -3.40
C THR A 576 -10.43 39.16 -2.17
N PHE A 577 -10.47 39.97 -1.09
CA PHE A 577 -9.97 39.56 0.21
C PHE A 577 -10.96 39.94 1.31
N ARG A 578 -10.94 39.17 2.40
CA ARG A 578 -11.65 39.48 3.64
C ARG A 578 -10.60 39.75 4.71
N GLU A 579 -10.81 40.81 5.48
CA GLU A 579 -10.07 40.99 6.73
C GLU A 579 -10.68 40.05 7.78
N GLU A 580 -9.92 39.05 8.18
CA GLU A 580 -10.24 38.27 9.37
C GLU A 580 -9.63 38.99 10.55
N ILE A 581 -10.51 39.54 11.39
CA ILE A 581 -10.14 40.09 12.68
C ILE A 581 -10.11 38.93 13.65
N ASP A 582 -8.96 38.69 14.26
CA ASP A 582 -8.90 37.76 15.38
C ASP A 582 -9.64 38.41 16.59
N GLU A 583 -10.78 37.82 16.97
CA GLU A 583 -11.71 38.36 17.98
C GLU A 583 -11.05 38.64 19.35
N GLN A 584 -9.90 38.03 19.65
CA GLN A 584 -9.22 38.20 20.94
C GLN A 584 -8.03 39.17 20.89
N THR A 585 -7.28 39.20 19.79
CA THR A 585 -6.02 39.97 19.69
C THR A 585 -6.21 41.28 18.93
N GLY A 586 -7.28 41.41 18.14
CA GLY A 586 -7.57 42.59 17.32
C GLY A 586 -6.64 42.77 16.12
N PHE A 587 -5.77 41.80 15.83
CA PHE A 587 -4.95 41.80 14.61
C PHE A 587 -5.81 41.43 13.40
N THR A 588 -5.58 42.17 12.31
CA THR A 588 -6.25 41.96 11.03
C THR A 588 -5.35 41.20 10.07
N GLU A 589 -5.80 40.03 9.62
CA GLU A 589 -5.16 39.32 8.51
C GLU A 589 -5.99 39.46 7.24
N LYS A 590 -5.30 39.68 6.11
CA LYS A 590 -5.93 39.76 4.79
C LYS A 590 -5.93 38.37 4.15
N VAL A 591 -7.09 37.73 4.11
CA VAL A 591 -7.27 36.40 3.51
C VAL A 591 -7.95 36.54 2.16
N ILE A 592 -7.34 35.99 1.09
CA ILE A 592 -7.95 35.98 -0.24
C ILE A 592 -9.19 35.10 -0.26
N VAL A 593 -10.31 35.65 -0.71
CA VAL A 593 -11.59 34.95 -0.86
C VAL A 593 -11.97 34.81 -2.33
N GLU A 594 -12.75 33.79 -2.67
CA GLU A 594 -13.24 33.61 -4.03
C GLU A 594 -14.12 34.79 -4.44
N SER A 595 -13.69 35.51 -5.48
CA SER A 595 -14.47 36.63 -6.00
C SER A 595 -15.67 36.14 -6.83
N ARG A 596 -16.83 36.76 -6.62
CA ARG A 596 -18.00 36.55 -7.49
C ARG A 596 -17.76 37.04 -8.92
N ASP A 597 -16.81 37.96 -9.10
CA ASP A 597 -16.50 38.60 -10.38
C ASP A 597 -15.22 38.01 -11.00
N LYS A 598 -15.39 37.05 -11.92
CA LYS A 598 -14.31 36.19 -12.48
C LYS A 598 -13.27 36.93 -13.35
N LYS A 599 -13.33 38.26 -13.43
CA LYS A 599 -12.35 39.11 -14.13
C LYS A 599 -11.31 39.72 -13.18
N LYS A 600 -11.61 39.81 -11.88
CA LYS A 600 -10.71 40.40 -10.88
C LYS A 600 -9.84 39.30 -10.26
N ASN A 601 -8.59 39.23 -10.69
CA ASN A 601 -7.63 38.26 -10.19
C ASN A 601 -6.65 38.96 -9.24
N PRO A 602 -6.64 38.60 -7.94
CA PRO A 602 -5.75 39.22 -6.97
C PRO A 602 -4.30 38.88 -7.29
N MET A 603 -3.49 39.92 -7.50
CA MET A 603 -2.08 39.79 -7.87
C MET A 603 -1.24 40.81 -7.09
N ILE A 604 -0.01 40.42 -6.75
CA ILE A 604 1.00 41.30 -6.19
C ILE A 604 2.02 41.59 -7.28
N ARG A 605 2.20 42.87 -7.62
CA ARG A 605 3.22 43.33 -8.56
C ARG A 605 4.42 43.90 -7.82
N ILE A 606 5.61 43.67 -8.34
CA ILE A 606 6.84 44.32 -7.89
C ILE A 606 7.20 45.41 -8.90
N LEU A 607 7.27 46.66 -8.43
CA LEU A 607 7.66 47.82 -9.20
C LEU A 607 9.12 48.20 -8.93
N ASP A 608 9.84 48.61 -9.98
CA ASP A 608 11.16 49.20 -9.82
C ASP A 608 11.03 50.57 -9.12
N PRO A 609 11.78 50.82 -8.02
CA PRO A 609 11.77 52.11 -7.35
C PRO A 609 12.22 53.30 -8.22
N LYS A 610 12.88 53.09 -9.38
CA LYS A 610 13.34 54.16 -10.27
C LYS A 610 12.49 54.37 -11.53
N SER A 611 12.08 53.30 -12.21
CA SER A 611 11.32 53.39 -13.48
C SER A 611 9.80 53.27 -13.33
N LYS A 612 9.31 52.80 -12.16
CA LYS A 612 7.90 52.41 -11.96
C LYS A 612 7.39 51.37 -12.96
N GLU A 613 8.28 50.70 -13.69
CA GLU A 613 7.90 49.60 -14.57
C GLU A 613 7.68 48.33 -13.75
N GLU A 614 6.75 47.50 -14.23
CA GLU A 614 6.44 46.21 -13.64
C GLU A 614 7.58 45.23 -13.94
N ILE A 615 8.23 44.76 -12.88
CA ILE A 615 9.33 43.80 -13.00
C ILE A 615 8.77 42.39 -13.05
N LYS A 616 7.84 42.07 -12.14
CA LYS A 616 7.27 40.74 -11.97
C LYS A 616 5.92 40.80 -11.26
N ASN A 617 5.06 39.82 -11.53
CA ASN A 617 3.77 39.66 -10.85
C ASN A 617 3.63 38.26 -10.25
N TYR A 618 2.89 38.19 -9.15
CA TYR A 618 2.56 36.95 -8.43
C TYR A 618 1.05 36.87 -8.24
N SER A 619 0.43 35.83 -8.79
CA SER A 619 -1.00 35.56 -8.58
C SER A 619 -1.26 34.93 -7.23
N LEU A 620 -2.30 35.41 -6.54
CA LEU A 620 -2.69 34.91 -5.23
C LEU A 620 -3.81 33.87 -5.35
N PRO A 621 -3.62 32.63 -4.87
CA PRO A 621 -4.70 31.65 -4.83
C PRO A 621 -5.72 31.98 -3.73
N VAL A 622 -6.90 31.37 -3.81
CA VAL A 622 -7.94 31.49 -2.78
C VAL A 622 -7.45 30.83 -1.48
N GLY A 623 -7.69 31.48 -0.34
CA GLY A 623 -7.21 31.03 0.98
C GLY A 623 -5.77 31.42 1.30
N ALA A 624 -5.12 32.21 0.45
CA ALA A 624 -3.81 32.77 0.72
C ALA A 624 -3.87 33.91 1.76
N HIS A 625 -2.98 33.90 2.74
CA HIS A 625 -2.81 34.95 3.75
C HIS A 625 -1.72 35.90 3.29
N ILE A 626 -2.06 37.18 3.10
CA ILE A 626 -1.09 38.20 2.69
C ILE A 626 -0.36 38.72 3.93
N SER A 627 0.98 38.62 3.94
CA SER A 627 1.82 39.06 5.07
C SER A 627 2.40 40.48 4.92
N VAL A 628 2.16 41.12 3.77
CA VAL A 628 2.72 42.43 3.39
C VAL A 628 1.60 43.43 3.10
N ASN A 629 1.90 44.72 3.12
CA ASN A 629 0.96 45.78 2.75
C ASN A 629 1.31 46.41 1.39
N ASP A 630 0.31 47.10 0.81
CA ASP A 630 0.49 47.84 -0.43
C ASP A 630 1.48 48.98 -0.24
N GLY A 631 2.48 49.10 -1.13
CA GLY A 631 3.55 50.10 -1.05
C GLY A 631 4.74 49.72 -0.17
N ASP A 632 4.78 48.54 0.44
CA ASP A 632 5.93 48.08 1.22
C ASP A 632 7.16 47.86 0.34
N LYS A 633 8.35 48.16 0.90
CA LYS A 633 9.64 47.87 0.25
C LYS A 633 10.07 46.46 0.65
N VAL A 634 10.28 45.59 -0.33
CA VAL A 634 10.72 44.21 -0.12
C VAL A 634 12.12 43.98 -0.67
N GLU A 635 12.89 43.14 0.02
CA GLU A 635 14.14 42.59 -0.48
C GLU A 635 13.88 41.26 -1.21
N ALA A 636 14.85 40.82 -2.01
CA ALA A 636 14.79 39.48 -2.59
C ALA A 636 14.88 38.44 -1.45
N GLY A 637 13.99 37.44 -1.45
CA GLY A 637 13.88 36.43 -0.38
C GLY A 637 12.81 36.75 0.67
N ASP A 638 12.07 37.86 0.57
CA ASP A 638 10.96 38.17 1.49
C ASP A 638 9.69 37.40 1.17
N ILE A 639 9.04 36.89 2.23
CA ILE A 639 7.78 36.15 2.12
C ILE A 639 6.66 37.16 1.93
N LEU A 640 6.04 37.13 0.75
CA LEU A 640 4.91 37.99 0.40
C LEU A 640 3.60 37.42 0.96
N VAL A 641 3.46 36.10 0.84
CA VAL A 641 2.20 35.39 1.07
C VAL A 641 2.50 34.07 1.73
N LYS A 642 1.70 33.74 2.75
CA LYS A 642 1.64 32.40 3.32
C LYS A 642 0.35 31.76 2.87
N ILE A 643 0.48 30.62 2.20
CA ILE A 643 -0.64 29.77 1.86
C ILE A 643 -0.59 28.66 2.91
N PRO A 644 -1.56 28.60 3.83
CA PRO A 644 -1.69 27.45 4.71
C PRO A 644 -1.73 26.24 3.79
N ARG A 645 -0.72 25.37 3.89
CA ARG A 645 -0.86 24.04 3.33
C ARG A 645 -2.07 23.52 4.08
N SER A 646 -3.09 23.09 3.36
CA SER A 646 -4.03 22.15 3.95
C SER A 646 -3.22 20.89 4.20
N SER A 647 -2.35 20.92 5.24
CA SER A 647 -1.25 20.00 5.57
C SER A 647 -1.62 18.66 5.02
N GLY A 648 -1.04 18.32 3.85
CA GLY A 648 -1.68 17.51 2.82
C GLY A 648 -2.34 16.32 3.46
N LYS A 649 -3.65 16.41 3.81
CA LYS A 649 -4.31 15.66 4.90
C LYS A 649 -3.68 14.30 5.17
N GLY A 650 -2.50 14.21 5.81
CA GLY A 650 -1.60 13.04 5.71
C GLY A 650 -1.79 12.12 4.48
N GLY A 651 -1.82 12.65 3.25
CA GLY A 651 -2.33 11.93 2.09
C GLY A 651 -3.80 11.48 2.28
N ASP A 652 -4.59 11.47 1.22
CA ASP A 652 -5.96 10.93 1.24
C ASP A 652 -6.02 9.43 1.68
N ILE A 653 -4.87 8.84 1.99
CA ILE A 653 -4.63 7.57 2.70
C ILE A 653 -5.37 7.52 4.06
N THR A 654 -5.51 8.64 4.78
CA THR A 654 -6.24 8.68 6.07
C THR A 654 -7.75 8.40 5.94
N GLY A 655 -8.29 8.42 4.71
CA GLY A 655 -9.68 8.08 4.42
C GLY A 655 -10.06 6.63 4.76
N GLY A 656 -9.09 5.75 5.00
CA GLY A 656 -9.33 4.36 5.40
C GLY A 656 -10.14 3.60 4.34
N LEU A 657 -11.17 2.88 4.75
CA LEU A 657 -12.00 2.07 3.84
C LEU A 657 -12.68 2.90 2.72
N PRO A 658 -13.31 4.07 2.99
CA PRO A 658 -13.83 4.95 1.93
C PRO A 658 -12.86 5.21 0.78
N ARG A 659 -11.58 5.48 1.08
CA ARG A 659 -10.57 5.71 0.04
C ARG A 659 -10.37 4.48 -0.84
N VAL A 660 -10.26 3.30 -0.22
CA VAL A 660 -10.17 2.02 -0.95
C VAL A 660 -11.39 1.81 -1.84
N THR A 661 -12.60 2.17 -1.37
CA THR A 661 -13.81 2.07 -2.19
C THR A 661 -13.81 3.06 -3.36
N GLU A 662 -13.29 4.28 -3.19
CA GLU A 662 -13.19 5.26 -4.28
C GLU A 662 -12.23 4.78 -5.38
N LEU A 663 -11.08 4.22 -4.98
CA LEU A 663 -10.08 3.67 -5.90
C LEU A 663 -10.63 2.48 -6.69
N PHE A 664 -11.27 1.51 -6.03
CA PHE A 664 -11.89 0.37 -6.73
C PHE A 664 -13.11 0.73 -7.56
N GLU A 665 -13.80 1.84 -7.25
CA GLU A 665 -14.87 2.36 -8.11
C GLU A 665 -14.36 3.26 -9.23
N ALA A 666 -13.03 3.44 -9.36
CA ALA A 666 -12.38 4.32 -10.33
C ALA A 666 -13.00 5.72 -10.35
N ARG A 667 -13.36 6.24 -9.16
CA ARG A 667 -13.95 7.58 -9.04
C ARG A 667 -12.88 8.64 -9.17
N ASN A 668 -13.23 9.77 -9.79
CA ASN A 668 -12.37 10.93 -9.78
C ASN A 668 -12.24 11.45 -8.33
N PRO A 669 -11.02 11.82 -7.90
CA PRO A 669 -10.81 12.38 -6.58
C PRO A 669 -11.61 13.69 -6.43
N SER A 670 -11.98 14.03 -5.18
CA SER A 670 -12.78 15.22 -4.89
C SER A 670 -12.11 16.52 -5.35
N ASN A 671 -10.77 16.57 -5.34
CA ASN A 671 -9.97 17.67 -5.87
C ASN A 671 -8.92 17.17 -6.88
N PRO A 672 -9.28 17.03 -8.17
CA PRO A 672 -8.36 16.47 -9.18
C PRO A 672 -7.32 17.49 -9.64
N ALA A 673 -6.06 17.08 -9.76
CA ALA A 673 -5.02 17.89 -10.39
C ALA A 673 -5.19 17.86 -11.92
N VAL A 674 -4.90 18.98 -12.57
CA VAL A 674 -4.75 19.03 -14.03
C VAL A 674 -3.31 18.62 -14.35
N VAL A 675 -3.13 17.60 -15.20
CA VAL A 675 -1.82 17.06 -15.59
C VAL A 675 -1.51 17.35 -17.06
N SER A 676 -0.23 17.47 -17.40
CA SER A 676 0.19 17.59 -18.80
C SER A 676 0.13 16.23 -19.51
N GLU A 677 -0.35 16.19 -20.75
CA GLU A 677 -0.38 14.99 -21.58
C GLU A 677 0.87 14.87 -22.47
N ILE A 678 1.58 15.99 -22.69
CA ILE A 678 2.76 16.05 -23.55
C ILE A 678 3.95 16.65 -22.79
N ASP A 679 5.15 16.26 -23.21
CA ASP A 679 6.39 16.90 -22.80
C ASP A 679 6.54 18.24 -23.52
N GLY A 680 6.82 19.32 -22.80
CA GLY A 680 6.95 20.62 -23.44
C GLY A 680 7.25 21.79 -22.51
N ILE A 681 7.36 22.98 -23.12
CA ILE A 681 7.56 24.23 -22.41
C ILE A 681 6.20 24.86 -22.14
N VAL A 682 5.99 25.30 -20.90
CA VAL A 682 4.74 25.92 -20.45
C VAL A 682 4.70 27.40 -20.82
N SER A 683 3.57 27.87 -21.33
CA SER A 683 3.25 29.30 -21.47
C SER A 683 1.82 29.58 -21.01
N TYR A 684 1.53 30.79 -20.52
CA TYR A 684 0.18 31.14 -20.12
C TYR A 684 -0.62 31.72 -21.29
N GLY A 685 -1.81 31.15 -21.48
CA GLY A 685 -2.84 31.66 -22.38
C GLY A 685 -3.75 32.68 -21.69
N LYS A 686 -4.85 33.02 -22.39
CA LYS A 686 -5.85 33.97 -21.89
C LYS A 686 -6.76 33.32 -20.86
N ILE A 687 -7.32 34.12 -19.96
CA ILE A 687 -8.32 33.64 -19.00
C ILE A 687 -9.64 33.40 -19.75
N LYS A 688 -10.11 32.15 -19.79
CA LYS A 688 -11.37 31.74 -20.42
C LYS A 688 -12.34 31.26 -19.35
N ARG A 689 -13.50 31.92 -19.23
CA ARG A 689 -14.60 31.53 -18.32
C ARG A 689 -14.19 31.31 -16.83
N GLY A 690 -13.15 32.01 -16.36
CA GLY A 690 -12.63 31.89 -14.98
C GLY A 690 -11.56 30.79 -14.80
N ASN A 691 -11.11 30.18 -15.89
CA ASN A 691 -9.96 29.28 -15.91
C ASN A 691 -8.78 29.98 -16.59
N ARG A 692 -7.57 29.79 -16.06
CA ARG A 692 -6.32 30.13 -16.71
C ARG A 692 -6.02 29.06 -17.75
N GLU A 693 -5.82 29.48 -18.99
CA GLU A 693 -5.31 28.60 -20.03
C GLU A 693 -3.80 28.42 -19.85
N ILE A 694 -3.34 27.19 -19.78
CA ILE A 694 -1.93 26.81 -19.77
C ILE A 694 -1.66 26.09 -21.08
N ILE A 695 -0.67 26.56 -21.83
CA ILE A 695 -0.30 26.03 -23.14
C ILE A 695 1.02 25.30 -22.96
N VAL A 696 1.06 24.02 -23.29
CA VAL A 696 2.30 23.25 -23.34
C VAL A 696 2.67 23.08 -24.79
N GLU A 697 3.86 23.52 -25.15
CA GLU A 697 4.43 23.39 -26.50
C GLU A 697 5.51 22.31 -26.49
N SER A 698 5.31 21.25 -27.26
CA SER A 698 6.30 20.19 -27.41
C SER A 698 7.46 20.65 -28.30
N ARG A 699 8.59 19.93 -28.22
CA ARG A 699 9.71 20.15 -29.16
C ARG A 699 9.35 19.90 -30.62
N THR A 700 8.27 19.18 -30.89
CA THR A 700 7.75 18.90 -32.24
C THR A 700 6.81 20.00 -32.77
N GLY A 701 6.53 21.04 -31.96
CA GLY A 701 5.63 22.13 -32.31
C GLY A 701 4.15 21.83 -32.09
N GLU A 702 3.83 20.77 -31.34
CA GLU A 702 2.46 20.43 -30.97
C GLU A 702 2.05 21.23 -29.73
N HIS A 703 0.89 21.90 -29.80
CA HIS A 703 0.36 22.70 -28.70
C HIS A 703 -0.82 22.01 -28.04
N LYS A 704 -0.73 21.73 -26.74
CA LYS A 704 -1.86 21.30 -25.90
C LYS A 704 -2.31 22.43 -25.00
N TYR A 705 -3.63 22.59 -24.88
CA TYR A 705 -4.28 23.63 -24.08
C TYR A 705 -4.96 23.02 -22.86
N TYR A 706 -4.56 23.44 -21.66
CA TYR A 706 -5.13 23.01 -20.38
C TYR A 706 -5.87 24.17 -19.72
N LEU A 707 -7.03 23.89 -19.11
CA LEU A 707 -7.82 24.91 -18.40
C LEU A 707 -7.73 24.65 -16.90
N VAL A 708 -6.93 25.45 -16.19
CA VAL A 708 -6.78 25.36 -14.73
C VAL A 708 -7.68 26.41 -14.06
N PRO A 709 -8.58 26.02 -13.14
CA PRO A 709 -9.38 26.97 -12.37
C PRO A 709 -8.50 27.95 -11.61
N LEU A 710 -8.82 29.24 -11.66
CA LEU A 710 -8.06 30.28 -10.94
C LEU A 710 -8.11 30.14 -9.41
N SER A 711 -9.09 29.39 -8.89
CA SER A 711 -9.18 29.06 -7.46
C SER A 711 -8.11 28.07 -7.01
N LYS A 712 -7.50 27.31 -7.93
CA LYS A 712 -6.44 26.34 -7.62
C LYS A 712 -5.07 26.99 -7.73
N HIS A 713 -4.16 26.54 -6.86
CA HIS A 713 -2.76 26.93 -6.97
C HIS A 713 -2.12 26.26 -8.20
N ILE A 714 -1.57 27.08 -9.09
CA ILE A 714 -0.82 26.63 -10.27
C ILE A 714 0.63 26.36 -9.82
N LEU A 715 1.11 25.16 -10.07
CA LEU A 715 2.44 24.71 -9.63
C LEU A 715 3.55 25.16 -10.58
N VAL A 716 3.24 25.25 -11.87
CA VAL A 716 4.18 25.59 -12.95
C VAL A 716 4.25 27.09 -13.22
N GLN A 717 5.32 27.58 -13.82
CA GLN A 717 5.50 28.96 -14.31
C GLN A 717 5.69 29.02 -15.84
N GLU A 718 5.68 30.23 -16.40
CA GLU A 718 6.03 30.42 -17.81
C GLU A 718 7.49 30.05 -18.06
N ASN A 719 7.71 29.30 -19.14
CA ASN A 719 8.97 28.73 -19.59
C ASN A 719 9.49 27.54 -18.77
N ASP A 720 8.70 27.01 -17.83
CA ASP A 720 9.04 25.74 -17.17
C ASP A 720 8.92 24.59 -18.17
N PHE A 721 9.86 23.65 -18.11
CA PHE A 721 9.77 22.39 -18.84
C PHE A 721 8.97 21.39 -18.01
N VAL A 722 7.85 20.89 -18.56
CA VAL A 722 7.01 19.88 -17.93
C VAL A 722 7.09 18.58 -18.70
N ARG A 723 7.06 17.47 -17.96
CA ARG A 723 6.94 16.12 -18.54
C ARG A 723 5.47 15.69 -18.60
N ALA A 724 5.16 14.78 -19.51
CA ALA A 724 3.88 14.09 -19.58
C ALA A 724 3.59 13.38 -18.24
N GLY A 725 2.41 13.63 -17.70
CA GLY A 725 1.95 13.17 -16.40
C GLY A 725 2.30 14.09 -15.22
N GLN A 726 3.08 15.16 -15.43
CA GLN A 726 3.40 16.10 -14.36
C GLN A 726 2.18 16.99 -14.01
N PRO A 727 1.84 17.16 -12.72
CA PRO A 727 0.72 18.00 -12.31
C PRO A 727 1.02 19.50 -12.52
N LEU A 728 0.13 20.18 -13.23
CA LEU A 728 0.16 21.62 -13.48
C LEU A 728 -0.51 22.42 -12.34
N SER A 729 -1.42 21.78 -11.61
CA SER A 729 -2.14 22.36 -10.48
C SER A 729 -2.08 21.47 -9.25
N ASP A 730 -2.31 22.06 -8.08
CA ASP A 730 -2.50 21.30 -6.84
C ASP A 730 -3.74 20.37 -6.91
N GLY A 731 -3.65 19.21 -6.24
CA GLY A 731 -4.66 18.15 -6.24
C GLY A 731 -4.11 16.75 -6.46
N SER A 732 -4.99 15.74 -6.40
CA SER A 732 -4.64 14.34 -6.68
C SER A 732 -4.83 14.02 -8.16
N ILE A 733 -3.92 13.25 -8.74
CA ILE A 733 -4.03 12.83 -10.14
C ILE A 733 -5.17 11.80 -10.27
N SER A 734 -6.02 11.93 -11.29
CA SER A 734 -7.09 10.96 -11.51
C SER A 734 -6.56 9.69 -12.21
N PRO A 735 -7.07 8.49 -11.87
CA PRO A 735 -6.69 7.26 -12.56
C PRO A 735 -6.96 7.32 -14.06
N SER A 736 -8.03 7.98 -14.48
CA SER A 736 -8.37 8.13 -15.90
C SER A 736 -7.29 8.91 -16.66
N ASP A 737 -6.81 10.02 -16.08
CA ASP A 737 -5.74 10.81 -16.71
C ASP A 737 -4.42 10.02 -16.79
N ILE A 738 -4.11 9.21 -15.77
CA ILE A 738 -2.93 8.34 -15.78
C ILE A 738 -3.05 7.28 -16.90
N LEU A 739 -4.24 6.70 -17.09
CA LEU A 739 -4.46 5.72 -18.16
C LEU A 739 -4.27 6.33 -19.55
N ASP A 740 -4.84 7.51 -19.78
CA ASP A 740 -4.80 8.18 -21.07
C ASP A 740 -3.38 8.68 -21.42
N ILE A 741 -2.57 9.04 -20.42
CA ILE A 741 -1.24 9.63 -20.62
C ILE A 741 -0.11 8.60 -20.51
N GLN A 742 -0.07 7.84 -19.41
CA GLN A 742 1.02 6.91 -19.08
C GLN A 742 0.73 5.47 -19.48
N GLY A 743 -0.52 5.18 -19.88
CA GLY A 743 -0.94 3.88 -20.36
C GLY A 743 -1.41 2.92 -19.26
N PRO A 744 -1.83 1.70 -19.66
CA PRO A 744 -2.53 0.78 -18.77
C PRO A 744 -1.66 0.19 -17.66
N THR A 745 -0.42 -0.18 -17.96
CA THR A 745 0.48 -0.77 -16.95
C THR A 745 0.69 0.19 -15.79
N ARG A 746 0.91 1.47 -16.09
CA ARG A 746 1.18 2.49 -15.06
C ARG A 746 -0.05 2.82 -14.22
N VAL A 747 -1.25 2.85 -14.79
CA VAL A 747 -2.49 3.02 -14.01
C VAL A 747 -2.73 1.85 -13.07
N GLN A 748 -2.40 0.63 -13.52
CA GLN A 748 -2.61 -0.56 -12.70
C GLN A 748 -1.66 -0.60 -11.51
N GLU A 749 -0.38 -0.28 -11.74
CA GLU A 749 0.61 -0.11 -10.66
C GLU A 749 0.16 0.95 -9.66
N TYR A 750 -0.25 2.13 -10.14
CA TYR A 750 -0.74 3.21 -9.28
C TYR A 750 -1.91 2.76 -8.40
N LEU A 751 -2.89 2.03 -8.96
CA LEU A 751 -4.02 1.52 -8.19
C LEU A 751 -3.60 0.47 -7.16
N VAL A 752 -2.65 -0.41 -7.50
CA VAL A 752 -2.13 -1.42 -6.56
C VAL A 752 -1.41 -0.73 -5.41
N ASP A 753 -0.50 0.19 -5.71
CA ASP A 753 0.31 0.90 -4.71
C ASP A 753 -0.57 1.74 -3.77
N GLU A 754 -1.47 2.57 -4.32
CA GLU A 754 -2.36 3.42 -3.52
C GLU A 754 -3.29 2.62 -2.61
N VAL A 755 -3.87 1.53 -3.09
CA VAL A 755 -4.74 0.68 -2.25
C VAL A 755 -3.90 0.00 -1.18
N GLN A 756 -2.76 -0.56 -1.54
CA GLN A 756 -1.90 -1.26 -0.61
C GLN A 756 -1.36 -0.34 0.49
N ASP A 757 -1.12 0.91 0.17
CA ASP A 757 -0.67 1.94 1.09
C ASP A 757 -1.66 2.21 2.22
N VAL A 758 -2.96 2.18 1.91
CA VAL A 758 -4.02 2.28 2.93
C VAL A 758 -3.96 1.09 3.90
N TYR A 759 -3.77 -0.14 3.39
CA TYR A 759 -3.66 -1.33 4.24
C TYR A 759 -2.36 -1.33 5.07
N ARG A 760 -1.22 -0.95 4.46
CA ARG A 760 0.08 -0.87 5.12
C ARG A 760 0.10 0.18 6.22
N MET A 761 -0.50 1.35 6.01
CA MET A 761 -0.62 2.40 7.04
C MET A 761 -1.34 1.88 8.31
N GLN A 762 -2.23 0.89 8.16
CA GLN A 762 -2.92 0.24 9.29
C GLN A 762 -2.19 -1.01 9.81
N GLY A 763 -0.98 -1.27 9.33
CA GLY A 763 -0.14 -2.41 9.71
C GLY A 763 -0.65 -3.75 9.19
N VAL A 764 -1.46 -3.75 8.13
CA VAL A 764 -1.94 -4.97 7.47
C VAL A 764 -1.09 -5.23 6.23
N LYS A 765 -0.41 -6.38 6.19
CA LYS A 765 0.40 -6.81 5.04
C LYS A 765 -0.41 -7.78 4.18
N ILE A 766 -0.65 -7.39 2.93
CA ILE A 766 -1.31 -8.20 1.89
C ILE A 766 -0.38 -8.18 0.67
N ASN A 767 -0.19 -9.34 0.04
CA ASN A 767 0.64 -9.47 -1.15
C ASN A 767 -0.03 -8.80 -2.37
N ASP A 768 0.77 -8.09 -3.17
CA ASP A 768 0.35 -7.30 -4.33
C ASP A 768 -0.48 -8.12 -5.33
N LYS A 769 -0.21 -9.44 -5.46
CA LYS A 769 -0.92 -10.34 -6.40
C LYS A 769 -2.44 -10.33 -6.23
N HIS A 770 -2.94 -10.11 -5.00
CA HIS A 770 -4.37 -10.07 -4.73
C HIS A 770 -5.00 -8.80 -5.28
N PHE A 771 -4.32 -7.65 -5.15
CA PHE A 771 -4.77 -6.39 -5.73
C PHE A 771 -4.70 -6.43 -7.26
N GLU A 772 -3.63 -7.01 -7.81
CA GLU A 772 -3.46 -7.22 -9.26
C GLU A 772 -4.63 -8.01 -9.87
N VAL A 773 -5.13 -9.05 -9.18
CA VAL A 773 -6.30 -9.82 -9.64
C VAL A 773 -7.54 -8.94 -9.79
N ILE A 774 -7.80 -8.05 -8.81
CA ILE A 774 -8.95 -7.14 -8.84
C ILE A 774 -8.78 -6.07 -9.92
N VAL A 775 -7.60 -5.44 -9.96
CA VAL A 775 -7.27 -4.37 -10.92
C VAL A 775 -7.32 -4.89 -12.37
N ARG A 776 -6.92 -6.15 -12.61
CA ARG A 776 -7.12 -6.80 -13.92
C ARG A 776 -8.59 -6.82 -14.33
N GLN A 777 -9.50 -7.11 -13.39
CA GLN A 777 -10.93 -7.16 -13.71
C GLN A 777 -11.54 -5.78 -13.97
N MET A 778 -11.00 -4.72 -13.36
CA MET A 778 -11.40 -3.33 -13.64
C MET A 778 -11.11 -2.92 -15.10
N MET A 779 -10.14 -3.57 -15.75
CA MET A 779 -9.68 -3.28 -17.11
C MET A 779 -10.00 -4.41 -18.10
N ARG A 780 -11.09 -5.15 -17.87
CA ARG A 780 -11.48 -6.28 -18.73
C ARG A 780 -12.09 -5.85 -20.08
N LYS A 781 -12.49 -4.60 -20.22
CA LYS A 781 -13.13 -4.07 -21.43
C LYS A 781 -12.26 -3.08 -22.17
N VAL A 782 -12.47 -3.05 -23.48
CA VAL A 782 -11.90 -2.06 -24.40
C VAL A 782 -13.05 -1.35 -25.11
N GLU A 783 -12.82 -0.09 -25.44
CA GLU A 783 -13.72 0.70 -26.28
C GLU A 783 -13.15 0.74 -27.70
N ILE A 784 -13.97 0.41 -28.69
CA ILE A 784 -13.56 0.38 -30.10
C ILE A 784 -13.43 1.82 -30.62
N GLU A 785 -12.27 2.14 -31.19
CA GLU A 785 -12.02 3.43 -31.84
C GLU A 785 -12.33 3.34 -33.33
N ASP A 786 -11.71 2.40 -34.05
CA ASP A 786 -12.02 2.08 -35.44
C ASP A 786 -12.44 0.60 -35.52
N PRO A 787 -13.68 0.29 -35.94
CA PRO A 787 -14.13 -1.09 -36.08
C PRO A 787 -13.45 -1.85 -37.24
N GLY A 788 -12.81 -1.16 -38.18
CA GLY A 788 -12.22 -1.80 -39.36
C GLY A 788 -13.25 -2.62 -40.15
N ASP A 789 -12.90 -3.87 -40.46
CA ASP A 789 -13.78 -4.85 -41.13
C ASP A 789 -14.43 -5.86 -40.16
N THR A 790 -14.36 -5.59 -38.85
CA THR A 790 -14.91 -6.48 -37.82
C THR A 790 -16.43 -6.28 -37.62
N ARG A 791 -17.05 -7.09 -36.75
CA ARG A 791 -18.47 -6.96 -36.39
C ARG A 791 -18.75 -5.86 -35.34
N PHE A 792 -17.73 -5.15 -34.88
CA PHE A 792 -17.87 -4.17 -33.82
C PHE A 792 -18.45 -2.84 -34.33
N LEU A 793 -19.00 -2.07 -33.40
CA LEU A 793 -19.44 -0.71 -33.63
C LEU A 793 -18.45 0.28 -33.00
N GLU A 794 -18.32 1.45 -33.60
CA GLU A 794 -17.54 2.58 -33.06
C GLU A 794 -18.07 2.96 -31.67
N HIS A 795 -17.16 3.21 -30.71
CA HIS A 795 -17.45 3.48 -29.29
C HIS A 795 -18.15 2.36 -28.53
N GLN A 796 -18.22 1.15 -29.08
CA GLN A 796 -18.79 0.01 -28.37
C GLN A 796 -17.80 -0.51 -27.31
N ALA A 797 -18.29 -0.70 -26.08
CA ALA A 797 -17.51 -1.31 -24.99
C ALA A 797 -17.63 -2.84 -25.05
N VAL A 798 -16.58 -3.51 -25.51
CA VAL A 798 -16.51 -4.96 -25.70
C VAL A 798 -15.51 -5.61 -24.74
N MET A 799 -15.63 -6.92 -24.54
CA MET A 799 -14.69 -7.66 -23.71
C MET A 799 -13.35 -7.77 -24.45
N LYS A 800 -12.25 -7.56 -23.72
CA LYS A 800 -10.90 -7.59 -24.32
C LYS A 800 -10.59 -8.93 -24.98
N ALA A 801 -11.04 -10.04 -24.37
CA ALA A 801 -10.86 -11.38 -24.94
C ALA A 801 -11.58 -11.55 -26.27
N GLU A 802 -12.83 -11.11 -26.37
CA GLU A 802 -13.63 -11.13 -27.61
C GLU A 802 -13.01 -10.24 -28.70
N PHE A 803 -12.53 -9.05 -28.32
CA PHE A 803 -11.82 -8.15 -29.23
C PHE A 803 -10.56 -8.79 -29.80
N MET A 804 -9.73 -9.41 -28.96
CA MET A 804 -8.52 -10.09 -29.41
C MET A 804 -8.85 -11.27 -30.32
N GLU A 805 -9.88 -12.07 -29.99
CA GLU A 805 -10.29 -13.20 -30.81
C GLU A 805 -10.82 -12.77 -32.19
N GLU A 806 -11.63 -11.71 -32.27
CA GLU A 806 -12.10 -11.18 -33.54
C GLU A 806 -10.96 -10.61 -34.40
N ASN A 807 -10.00 -9.92 -33.78
CA ASN A 807 -8.85 -9.40 -34.50
C ASN A 807 -7.93 -10.52 -35.00
N ASP A 808 -7.66 -11.53 -34.17
CA ASP A 808 -6.93 -12.74 -34.58
C ASP A 808 -7.65 -13.44 -35.73
N ASN A 809 -8.99 -13.47 -35.70
CA ASN A 809 -9.80 -14.04 -36.77
C ASN A 809 -9.74 -13.22 -38.07
N MET A 810 -9.45 -11.93 -38.04
CA MET A 810 -9.28 -11.11 -39.26
C MET A 810 -7.91 -11.27 -39.90
N PHE A 811 -6.94 -11.84 -39.17
CA PHE A 811 -5.63 -12.16 -39.72
C PHE A 811 -5.75 -13.13 -40.92
N ASP A 812 -4.96 -12.89 -41.97
CA ASP A 812 -4.98 -13.64 -43.24
C ASP A 812 -6.31 -13.65 -44.03
N LYS A 813 -7.28 -12.82 -43.65
CA LYS A 813 -8.53 -12.63 -44.40
C LYS A 813 -8.45 -11.49 -45.41
N LEU A 814 -9.21 -11.65 -46.49
CA LEU A 814 -9.28 -10.71 -47.61
C LEU A 814 -10.73 -10.28 -47.80
N VAL A 815 -10.94 -8.98 -48.01
CA VAL A 815 -12.24 -8.42 -48.34
C VAL A 815 -12.36 -8.31 -49.85
N VAL A 816 -13.43 -8.86 -50.42
CA VAL A 816 -13.72 -8.77 -51.85
C VAL A 816 -14.12 -7.34 -52.20
N THR A 817 -13.28 -6.66 -52.98
CA THR A 817 -13.59 -5.31 -53.49
C THR A 817 -14.41 -5.38 -54.77
N ASN A 818 -14.14 -6.37 -55.62
CA ASN A 818 -14.92 -6.64 -56.82
C ASN A 818 -15.05 -8.16 -57.02
N ALA A 819 -16.28 -8.64 -57.14
CA ALA A 819 -16.58 -10.07 -57.29
C ALA A 819 -16.26 -10.62 -58.69
N GLY A 820 -15.97 -9.76 -59.68
CA GLY A 820 -15.72 -10.17 -61.05
C GLY A 820 -16.92 -10.91 -61.65
N ASP A 821 -16.66 -12.07 -62.26
CA ASP A 821 -17.70 -12.96 -62.82
C ASP A 821 -18.03 -14.15 -61.89
N SER A 822 -17.64 -14.12 -60.61
CA SER A 822 -17.98 -15.18 -59.66
C SER A 822 -19.43 -15.07 -59.19
N THR A 823 -20.14 -16.20 -59.17
CA THR A 823 -21.47 -16.32 -58.54
C THR A 823 -21.40 -16.68 -57.05
N ASN A 824 -20.23 -17.09 -56.57
CA ASN A 824 -20.06 -17.66 -55.22
C ASN A 824 -19.59 -16.63 -54.18
N VAL A 825 -18.96 -15.55 -54.62
CA VAL A 825 -18.51 -14.46 -53.75
C VAL A 825 -19.25 -13.17 -54.07
N LYS A 826 -19.50 -12.35 -53.04
CA LYS A 826 -20.12 -11.03 -53.17
C LYS A 826 -19.13 -9.94 -52.79
N GLU A 827 -19.32 -8.75 -53.32
CA GLU A 827 -18.59 -7.55 -52.89
C GLU A 827 -18.82 -7.30 -51.39
N GLY A 828 -17.77 -6.95 -50.67
CA GLY A 828 -17.76 -6.80 -49.21
C GLY A 828 -17.67 -8.11 -48.41
N GLN A 829 -17.67 -9.28 -49.07
CA GLN A 829 -17.53 -10.56 -48.37
C GLN A 829 -16.07 -10.79 -47.94
N ILE A 830 -15.90 -11.24 -46.70
CA ILE A 830 -14.60 -11.63 -46.17
C ILE A 830 -14.33 -13.10 -46.53
N ILE A 831 -13.20 -13.36 -47.18
CA ILE A 831 -12.78 -14.69 -47.64
C ILE A 831 -11.31 -14.97 -47.25
N ASN A 832 -10.98 -16.26 -47.06
CA ASN A 832 -9.60 -16.67 -46.82
C ASN A 832 -8.84 -16.77 -48.15
N MET A 833 -7.52 -16.62 -48.10
CA MET A 833 -6.64 -16.72 -49.28
C MET A 833 -6.81 -18.03 -50.07
N ARG A 834 -7.09 -19.14 -49.37
CA ARG A 834 -7.37 -20.45 -50.00
C ARG A 834 -8.64 -20.40 -50.88
N LYS A 835 -9.71 -19.82 -50.35
CA LYS A 835 -11.00 -19.70 -51.05
C LYS A 835 -10.91 -18.78 -52.26
N LEU A 836 -10.14 -17.68 -52.14
CA LEU A 836 -9.81 -16.81 -53.28
C LEU A 836 -9.05 -17.56 -54.38
N ARG A 837 -8.05 -18.38 -54.01
CA ARG A 837 -7.26 -19.17 -54.97
C ARG A 837 -8.14 -20.19 -55.70
N ASP A 838 -9.01 -20.89 -54.99
CA ASP A 838 -9.92 -21.89 -55.56
C ASP A 838 -10.88 -21.23 -56.56
N GLU A 839 -11.49 -20.11 -56.19
CA GLU A 839 -12.45 -19.38 -57.04
C GLU A 839 -11.76 -18.76 -58.27
N ASN A 840 -10.60 -18.11 -58.08
CA ASN A 840 -9.82 -17.58 -59.20
C ASN A 840 -9.31 -18.68 -60.14
N SER A 841 -9.10 -19.91 -59.65
CA SER A 841 -8.73 -21.05 -60.49
C SER A 841 -9.90 -21.58 -61.32
N VAL A 842 -11.13 -21.40 -60.86
CA VAL A 842 -12.36 -21.71 -61.62
C VAL A 842 -12.64 -20.62 -62.64
N LEU A 843 -12.49 -19.34 -62.27
CA LEU A 843 -12.69 -18.20 -63.17
C LEU A 843 -11.67 -18.18 -64.31
N LYS A 844 -10.38 -18.48 -64.02
CA LYS A 844 -9.35 -18.65 -65.06
C LYS A 844 -9.67 -19.77 -66.05
N ARG A 845 -10.32 -20.85 -65.60
CA ARG A 845 -10.75 -21.95 -66.49
C ARG A 845 -11.94 -21.58 -67.37
N LYS A 846 -12.68 -20.53 -67.03
CA LYS A 846 -13.86 -20.04 -67.75
C LYS A 846 -13.61 -18.74 -68.52
N ASP A 847 -12.36 -18.28 -68.63
CA ASP A 847 -11.98 -16.97 -69.18
C ASP A 847 -12.76 -15.77 -68.58
N GLY A 848 -13.13 -15.87 -67.31
CA GLY A 848 -13.87 -14.82 -66.59
C GLY A 848 -12.95 -13.82 -65.89
N LYS A 849 -13.50 -12.65 -65.53
CA LYS A 849 -12.80 -11.66 -64.69
C LYS A 849 -12.55 -12.22 -63.30
N LEU A 850 -11.31 -12.06 -62.84
CA LEU A 850 -10.87 -12.52 -61.52
C LEU A 850 -11.47 -11.66 -60.41
N VAL A 851 -11.57 -12.27 -59.22
CA VAL A 851 -11.99 -11.57 -58.01
C VAL A 851 -10.85 -10.68 -57.54
N GLU A 852 -11.15 -9.39 -57.34
CA GLU A 852 -10.24 -8.42 -56.73
C GLU A 852 -10.50 -8.33 -55.23
N THR A 853 -9.42 -8.28 -54.46
CA THR A 853 -9.49 -8.27 -52.99
C THR A 853 -8.48 -7.31 -52.37
N ARG A 854 -8.82 -6.76 -51.21
CA ARG A 854 -7.89 -6.05 -50.32
C ARG A 854 -7.69 -6.84 -49.02
N PRO A 855 -6.58 -6.66 -48.28
CA PRO A 855 -6.45 -7.22 -46.93
C PRO A 855 -7.55 -6.68 -46.01
N ALA A 856 -8.05 -7.53 -45.11
CA ALA A 856 -8.96 -7.13 -44.05
C ALA A 856 -8.21 -6.27 -43.01
N THR A 857 -8.85 -5.19 -42.56
CA THR A 857 -8.29 -4.30 -41.54
C THR A 857 -8.86 -4.70 -40.17
N PRO A 858 -8.01 -5.02 -39.17
CA PRO A 858 -8.47 -5.31 -37.82
C PRO A 858 -9.00 -4.06 -37.12
N ALA A 859 -9.79 -4.25 -36.07
CA ALA A 859 -10.31 -3.14 -35.27
C ALA A 859 -9.21 -2.57 -34.34
N THR A 860 -9.23 -1.26 -34.12
CA THR A 860 -8.44 -0.58 -33.08
C THR A 860 -9.31 -0.27 -31.86
N SER A 861 -8.69 -0.26 -30.69
CA SER A 861 -9.41 -0.03 -29.44
C SER A 861 -8.54 0.70 -28.43
N ARG A 862 -9.19 1.46 -27.55
CA ARG A 862 -8.57 2.02 -26.35
C ARG A 862 -9.02 1.25 -25.11
N GLN A 863 -8.13 1.16 -24.13
CA GLN A 863 -8.39 0.44 -22.89
C GLN A 863 -9.37 1.23 -22.01
N LEU A 864 -10.37 0.56 -21.44
CA LEU A 864 -11.36 1.20 -20.56
C LEU A 864 -11.11 0.81 -19.10
N LEU A 865 -11.01 1.79 -18.21
CA LEU A 865 -11.02 1.58 -16.76
C LEU A 865 -12.45 1.70 -16.22
N MET A 866 -12.93 0.66 -15.54
CA MET A 866 -14.25 0.66 -14.92
C MET A 866 -14.16 0.37 -13.42
N GLY A 867 -15.01 1.03 -12.64
CA GLY A 867 -15.23 0.65 -11.24
C GLY A 867 -15.78 -0.76 -11.10
N ILE A 868 -15.47 -1.41 -9.98
CA ILE A 868 -15.87 -2.80 -9.69
C ILE A 868 -17.38 -3.03 -9.82
N THR A 869 -18.23 -2.07 -9.41
CA THR A 869 -19.69 -2.23 -9.52
C THR A 869 -20.16 -2.25 -10.98
N ARG A 870 -19.55 -1.44 -11.85
CA ARG A 870 -19.90 -1.42 -13.28
C ARG A 870 -19.33 -2.64 -14.00
N ALA A 871 -18.14 -3.10 -13.59
CA ALA A 871 -17.50 -4.29 -14.15
C ALA A 871 -18.30 -5.57 -13.84
N SER A 872 -18.87 -5.72 -12.64
CA SER A 872 -19.70 -6.90 -12.28
C SER A 872 -21.05 -6.94 -12.98
N LEU A 873 -21.69 -5.79 -13.25
CA LEU A 873 -22.96 -5.72 -13.97
C LEU A 873 -22.83 -6.08 -15.46
N GLN A 874 -21.64 -5.94 -16.02
CA GLN A 874 -21.37 -6.15 -17.44
C GLN A 874 -20.56 -7.43 -17.71
N THR A 875 -20.81 -8.49 -16.95
CA THR A 875 -20.28 -9.84 -17.20
C THR A 875 -20.93 -10.48 -18.43
N GLU A 876 -20.26 -11.50 -18.99
CA GLU A 876 -20.81 -12.27 -20.12
C GLU A 876 -22.06 -13.06 -19.71
N SER A 877 -21.98 -13.74 -18.55
CA SER A 877 -23.15 -14.41 -17.97
C SER A 877 -24.18 -13.40 -17.50
N PHE A 878 -25.38 -13.49 -18.07
CA PHE A 878 -26.53 -12.73 -17.59
C PHE A 878 -27.10 -13.33 -16.29
N ILE A 879 -26.92 -14.64 -16.04
CA ILE A 879 -27.37 -15.31 -14.80
C ILE A 879 -26.57 -14.77 -13.61
N SER A 880 -25.25 -14.67 -13.73
CA SER A 880 -24.38 -14.11 -12.70
C SER A 880 -24.66 -12.62 -12.48
N ALA A 881 -24.75 -11.83 -13.55
CA ALA A 881 -25.09 -10.41 -13.45
C ALA A 881 -26.45 -10.16 -12.77
N ALA A 882 -27.47 -10.94 -13.13
CA ALA A 882 -28.83 -10.83 -12.58
C ALA A 882 -28.90 -11.11 -11.07
N SER A 883 -27.99 -11.93 -10.54
CA SER A 883 -27.91 -12.25 -9.10
C SER A 883 -27.32 -11.13 -8.24
N PHE A 884 -26.65 -10.16 -8.85
CA PHE A 884 -25.94 -9.09 -8.14
C PHE A 884 -26.85 -7.90 -7.83
N GLN A 885 -27.15 -7.08 -8.85
CA GLN A 885 -27.95 -5.85 -8.78
C GLN A 885 -28.65 -5.58 -10.13
N GLU A 886 -29.65 -4.69 -10.14
CA GLU A 886 -30.38 -4.29 -11.37
C GLU A 886 -30.98 -5.47 -12.17
N THR A 887 -31.43 -6.52 -11.49
CA THR A 887 -31.92 -7.78 -12.09
C THR A 887 -32.90 -7.57 -13.25
N THR A 888 -33.85 -6.64 -13.12
CA THR A 888 -34.85 -6.36 -14.16
C THR A 888 -34.23 -5.83 -15.45
N LYS A 889 -33.24 -4.94 -15.34
CA LYS A 889 -32.54 -4.36 -16.49
C LYS A 889 -31.67 -5.41 -17.19
N VAL A 890 -30.90 -6.20 -16.42
CA VAL A 890 -30.05 -7.26 -16.95
C VAL A 890 -30.87 -8.30 -17.72
N LEU A 891 -31.99 -8.76 -17.15
CA LEU A 891 -32.85 -9.74 -17.79
C LEU A 891 -33.55 -9.19 -19.04
N ASN A 892 -33.97 -7.92 -19.02
CA ASN A 892 -34.56 -7.28 -20.20
C ASN A 892 -33.54 -7.17 -21.35
N GLU A 893 -32.32 -6.72 -21.07
CA GLU A 893 -31.26 -6.64 -22.08
C GLU A 893 -30.90 -8.03 -22.64
N ALA A 894 -30.81 -9.04 -21.77
CA ALA A 894 -30.55 -10.42 -22.17
C ALA A 894 -31.68 -11.00 -23.03
N ALA A 895 -32.94 -10.72 -22.69
CA ALA A 895 -34.11 -11.17 -23.43
C ALA A 895 -34.20 -10.50 -24.81
N VAL A 896 -33.96 -9.19 -24.89
CA VAL A 896 -33.96 -8.45 -26.17
C VAL A 896 -32.84 -8.93 -27.09
N ALA A 897 -31.66 -9.19 -26.54
CA ALA A 897 -30.51 -9.70 -27.30
C ALA A 897 -30.53 -11.22 -27.52
N ALA A 898 -31.53 -11.94 -26.99
CA ALA A 898 -31.61 -13.41 -27.02
C ALA A 898 -30.30 -14.08 -26.57
N LYS A 899 -29.70 -13.60 -25.48
CA LYS A 899 -28.41 -14.12 -24.98
C LYS A 899 -28.52 -15.56 -24.50
N GLU A 900 -27.51 -16.35 -24.82
CA GLU A 900 -27.31 -17.71 -24.30
C GLU A 900 -26.17 -17.70 -23.27
N ASP A 901 -26.28 -18.53 -22.22
CA ASP A 901 -25.28 -18.62 -21.15
C ASP A 901 -24.54 -19.97 -21.20
N GLY A 902 -23.21 -19.92 -21.27
CA GLY A 902 -22.34 -21.10 -21.37
C GLY A 902 -22.01 -21.78 -20.04
N LEU A 903 -22.45 -21.24 -18.90
CA LEU A 903 -22.18 -21.76 -17.55
C LEU A 903 -20.67 -21.98 -17.30
N LEU A 904 -19.86 -20.99 -17.69
CA LEU A 904 -18.40 -21.04 -17.56
C LEU A 904 -17.89 -20.50 -16.22
N GLY A 905 -18.67 -19.68 -15.52
CA GLY A 905 -18.33 -19.10 -14.22
C GLY A 905 -18.75 -19.97 -13.03
N LEU A 906 -18.43 -19.52 -11.81
CA LEU A 906 -18.81 -20.27 -10.61
C LEU A 906 -20.28 -20.08 -10.25
N LYS A 907 -20.78 -18.85 -10.34
CA LYS A 907 -22.05 -18.46 -9.74
C LYS A 907 -23.24 -19.04 -10.48
N GLU A 908 -23.16 -19.12 -11.79
CA GLU A 908 -24.20 -19.72 -12.63
C GLU A 908 -24.36 -21.20 -12.28
N ASN A 909 -23.23 -21.90 -12.12
CA ASN A 909 -23.24 -23.32 -11.73
C ASN A 909 -23.78 -23.52 -10.31
N VAL A 910 -23.46 -22.64 -9.36
CA VAL A 910 -24.07 -22.68 -8.01
C VAL A 910 -25.60 -22.48 -8.07
N ILE A 911 -26.08 -21.52 -8.86
CA ILE A 911 -27.52 -21.21 -8.98
C ILE A 911 -28.29 -22.39 -9.62
N VAL A 912 -27.71 -23.03 -10.64
CA VAL A 912 -28.33 -24.16 -11.34
C VAL A 912 -28.16 -25.49 -10.57
N GLY A 913 -27.25 -25.54 -9.60
CA GLY A 913 -26.97 -26.74 -8.80
C GLY A 913 -25.98 -27.71 -9.46
N HIS A 914 -25.11 -27.21 -10.33
CA HIS A 914 -24.02 -27.96 -10.95
C HIS A 914 -22.72 -27.84 -10.15
N LEU A 915 -21.74 -28.72 -10.45
CA LEU A 915 -20.38 -28.58 -9.95
C LEU A 915 -19.75 -27.28 -10.47
N ILE A 916 -19.13 -26.51 -9.57
CA ILE A 916 -18.41 -25.29 -9.93
C ILE A 916 -17.20 -25.62 -10.82
N PRO A 917 -16.88 -24.82 -11.85
CA PRO A 917 -15.75 -25.05 -12.76
C PRO A 917 -14.38 -24.68 -12.14
N ALA A 918 -14.21 -24.93 -10.84
CA ALA A 918 -13.00 -24.69 -10.07
C ALA A 918 -12.75 -25.87 -9.10
N GLY A 919 -11.51 -26.03 -8.66
CA GLY A 919 -11.06 -27.09 -7.77
C GLY A 919 -11.40 -28.48 -8.32
N THR A 920 -12.10 -29.27 -7.51
CA THR A 920 -12.54 -30.63 -7.86
C THR A 920 -13.56 -30.67 -9.01
N GLY A 921 -14.28 -29.58 -9.27
CA GLY A 921 -15.28 -29.49 -10.33
C GLY A 921 -14.73 -29.04 -11.69
N THR A 922 -13.43 -28.79 -11.82
CA THR A 922 -12.80 -28.44 -13.11
C THR A 922 -13.02 -29.55 -14.14
N ARG A 923 -13.61 -29.19 -15.30
CA ARG A 923 -14.02 -30.15 -16.35
C ARG A 923 -12.88 -31.04 -16.88
N ALA A 924 -11.65 -30.54 -16.86
CA ALA A 924 -10.47 -31.32 -17.26
C ALA A 924 -10.26 -32.55 -16.35
N PHE A 925 -10.53 -32.42 -15.05
CA PHE A 925 -10.33 -33.49 -14.08
C PHE A 925 -11.45 -34.54 -14.10
N GLN A 926 -12.65 -34.19 -14.59
CA GLN A 926 -13.77 -35.13 -14.67
C GLN A 926 -13.51 -36.31 -15.64
N LYS A 927 -12.60 -36.13 -16.60
CA LYS A 927 -12.19 -37.20 -17.52
C LYS A 927 -11.09 -38.09 -16.96
N ASN A 928 -10.47 -37.70 -15.84
CA ASN A 928 -9.35 -38.44 -15.26
C ASN A 928 -9.88 -39.59 -14.41
N VAL A 929 -9.43 -40.81 -14.72
CA VAL A 929 -9.70 -42.00 -13.90
C VAL A 929 -8.45 -42.31 -13.09
N VAL A 930 -8.56 -42.27 -11.76
CA VAL A 930 -7.45 -42.51 -10.84
C VAL A 930 -7.55 -43.94 -10.30
N TYR A 931 -6.46 -44.69 -10.41
CA TYR A 931 -6.33 -46.04 -9.86
C TYR A 931 -5.27 -46.06 -8.76
N GLY A 932 -5.41 -46.95 -7.78
CA GLY A 932 -4.32 -47.23 -6.84
C GLY A 932 -3.08 -47.68 -7.61
N LYS A 933 -1.87 -47.27 -7.21
CA LYS A 933 -0.64 -47.53 -7.98
C LYS A 933 -0.47 -49.01 -8.34
N GLU A 934 -0.78 -49.92 -7.41
CA GLU A 934 -0.75 -51.37 -7.64
C GLU A 934 -1.80 -51.83 -8.67
N GLU A 935 -3.00 -51.28 -8.60
CA GLU A 935 -4.13 -51.61 -9.48
C GLU A 935 -3.91 -51.07 -10.90
N TYR A 936 -3.39 -49.83 -11.01
CA TYR A 936 -2.96 -49.23 -12.27
C TYR A 936 -1.89 -50.08 -12.94
N THR A 937 -0.90 -50.55 -12.18
CA THR A 937 0.19 -51.37 -12.71
C THR A 937 -0.33 -52.71 -13.22
N ARG A 938 -1.29 -53.33 -12.52
CA ARG A 938 -1.97 -54.55 -13.00
C ARG A 938 -2.81 -54.30 -14.26
N LEU A 939 -3.57 -53.22 -14.31
CA LEU A 939 -4.39 -52.84 -15.47
C LEU A 939 -3.53 -52.52 -16.69
N MET A 940 -2.42 -51.78 -16.52
CA MET A 940 -1.45 -51.52 -17.58
C MET A 940 -0.79 -52.83 -18.07
N ALA A 941 -0.41 -53.71 -17.15
CA ALA A 941 0.16 -55.01 -17.51
C ALA A 941 -0.85 -55.89 -18.28
N ALA A 942 -2.12 -55.89 -17.88
CA ALA A 942 -3.19 -56.60 -18.59
C ALA A 942 -3.44 -56.00 -19.99
N ARG A 943 -3.43 -54.67 -20.11
CA ARG A 943 -3.64 -53.96 -21.38
C ARG A 943 -2.48 -54.15 -22.36
N LEU A 944 -1.25 -54.18 -21.84
CA LEU A 944 -0.06 -54.52 -22.63
C LEU A 944 -0.12 -55.98 -23.12
N ALA A 945 -0.57 -56.90 -22.27
CA ALA A 945 -0.76 -58.29 -22.67
C ALA A 945 -1.88 -58.45 -23.73
N GLU A 946 -2.96 -57.68 -23.66
CA GLU A 946 -4.00 -57.65 -24.70
C GLU A 946 -3.47 -57.07 -26.04
N GLN A 947 -2.63 -56.04 -26.00
CA GLN A 947 -1.98 -55.47 -27.19
C GLN A 947 -0.91 -56.37 -27.81
N GLU A 948 -0.35 -57.32 -27.06
CA GLU A 948 0.54 -58.36 -27.60
C GLU A 948 -0.24 -59.54 -28.20
N ILE A 949 -1.54 -59.64 -27.92
CA ILE A 949 -2.43 -60.68 -28.44
C ILE A 949 -3.20 -60.21 -29.70
N GLU A 950 -3.47 -58.91 -29.84
CA GLU A 950 -3.86 -58.26 -31.12
C GLU A 950 -2.68 -58.12 -32.09
#